data_AF-A0A417WD61-F1
#
_entry.id   AF-A0A417WD61-F1
#
_cell.length_a   1.000
_cell.length_b   1.000
_cell.length_c   1.000
_cell.angle_alpha   90.00
_cell.angle_beta   90.00
_cell.angle_gamma   90.00
#
_symmetry.space_group_name_H-M   'P 1'
#
loop_
_entity.id
_entity.type
_entity.pdbx_description
1 polymer ?
#
loop_
_entity_poly.entity_id
_entity_poly.type
_entity_poly.pdbx_seq_one_letter_code
_entity_poly.pdbx_strand_id
1 'polypeptide(L)'
;MKQDRNIKKETGKKKPVARNQSWSLDEKFEEWVGEKPARGAGEKKGEKIGKNFEKKGFRNFSEGLHREDDRNRNGKTDVKKGAKLGKRGTQASAQEFGRENDRKSERKFVQKNTGKFVGKNDKNFGIGTDSKQKSGAFQKNAKAQAQTPAEQKRAAEKTQQAKKKGLCPVAHRCGGCQYLDMPYKEQLQMKQSQMQKLLGNYCKVHGIKGMDDPFHYRNKVHAVFGYRKGEAISGVYEEKTHNIVPVETCMIEDKKADEIIGTIRGMLKSFKIHTYDEDTGYGLLRHALIRRGFTSGQIMVVLVTASPVFPSKNNFVKALRQKHPEITTIVQNINNRGTSMVLGDKEHVLYGKGFIEDELCGCKFRISPKSFYQVNPVQTEYLYGKAIELADLTGNERVLDAYCGIGTIGIIAASKAKEVIGVELNADAVRDAIQNAKCNDVKNIRFFCNDATEFMMQMAASGDSVDVVLMDPPRAGSTEAFIKAVAAVKAKTVIYVSCGPDTLARDLGVFKKMGYRAEGAWPVDMFPATGHVETVVLLSHKKADSYIHIDVEFGEGEGKIPVDSIAKRAEAYKPKEKVTYKMIKEYIEAKYSFKVHTAYIAEVKRNLGLPMYDAPNAVEELKQPRKHPTPEKVEAIKDALRYFAVI
;
A
#
# COMPACT_ATOMS: atom_id res chain seq x y z
N MET A 1 -26.04 28.32 56.13
CA MET A 1 -27.38 28.59 56.71
C MET A 1 -28.36 28.81 55.57
N LYS A 2 -29.42 27.99 55.50
CA LYS A 2 -30.80 28.16 54.96
C LYS A 2 -31.02 29.22 53.84
N GLN A 3 -31.82 29.03 52.79
CA GLN A 3 -32.87 28.06 52.49
C GLN A 3 -33.34 28.22 51.03
N ASP A 4 -33.99 27.16 50.57
CA ASP A 4 -34.68 26.90 49.30
C ASP A 4 -35.57 27.99 48.69
N ARG A 5 -35.68 27.98 47.35
CA ARG A 5 -36.98 28.08 46.64
C ARG A 5 -37.03 27.27 45.33
N ASN A 6 -37.76 26.15 45.43
CA ASN A 6 -38.66 25.50 44.47
C ASN A 6 -38.61 25.88 42.97
N ILE A 7 -38.26 24.89 42.13
CA ILE A 7 -38.63 24.84 40.71
C ILE A 7 -39.64 23.70 40.50
N LYS A 8 -40.79 24.05 39.92
CA LYS A 8 -41.87 23.14 39.50
C LYS A 8 -41.41 22.26 38.34
N LYS A 9 -41.78 20.98 38.42
CA LYS A 9 -41.67 19.98 37.36
C LYS A 9 -42.69 20.28 36.25
N GLU A 10 -42.22 20.38 35.01
CA GLU A 10 -43.02 20.13 33.82
C GLU A 10 -42.44 18.91 33.07
N THR A 11 -43.34 18.02 32.70
CA THR A 11 -43.10 16.76 32.00
C THR A 11 -43.39 16.97 30.52
N GLY A 12 -42.51 16.50 29.63
CA GLY A 12 -42.80 16.61 28.20
C GLY A 12 -41.70 16.17 27.23
N LYS A 13 -41.79 14.91 26.80
CA LYS A 13 -41.31 14.34 25.52
C LYS A 13 -39.79 14.26 25.27
N LYS A 14 -39.24 13.05 25.51
CA LYS A 14 -37.97 12.57 24.96
C LYS A 14 -38.04 12.54 23.42
N LYS A 15 -37.09 13.20 22.75
CA LYS A 15 -36.76 12.97 21.32
C LYS A 15 -36.16 11.57 21.17
N PRO A 16 -36.42 10.83 20.08
CA PRO A 16 -35.86 9.50 19.89
C PRO A 16 -34.36 9.59 19.62
N VAL A 17 -33.59 8.80 20.35
CA VAL A 17 -32.17 8.56 20.12
C VAL A 17 -32.05 7.71 18.85
N ALA A 18 -31.38 8.23 17.82
CA ALA A 18 -31.04 7.46 16.64
C ALA A 18 -30.08 6.33 17.04
N ARG A 19 -30.58 5.09 17.05
CA ARG A 19 -29.75 3.88 17.11
C ARG A 19 -29.00 3.79 15.79
N ASN A 20 -27.71 4.13 15.80
CA ASN A 20 -26.78 3.63 14.78
C ASN A 20 -26.67 2.11 14.96
N GLN A 21 -27.44 1.34 14.19
CA GLN A 21 -27.13 -0.05 13.95
C GLN A 21 -26.00 -0.08 12.91
N SER A 22 -24.76 -0.26 13.38
CA SER A 22 -23.68 -0.69 12.49
C SER A 22 -23.93 -2.16 12.18
N TRP A 23 -24.38 -2.44 10.97
CA TRP A 23 -24.38 -3.79 10.43
C TRP A 23 -22.94 -4.15 10.08
N SER A 24 -22.49 -5.34 10.45
CA SER A 24 -21.16 -5.82 10.04
C SER A 24 -21.15 -6.01 8.52
N LEU A 25 -20.01 -5.76 7.87
CA LEU A 25 -19.86 -5.96 6.42
C LEU A 25 -20.08 -7.42 6.00
N ASP A 26 -19.90 -8.37 6.93
CA ASP A 26 -20.16 -9.79 6.69
C ASP A 26 -21.67 -10.09 6.61
N GLU A 27 -22.52 -9.41 7.39
CA GLU A 27 -23.98 -9.58 7.32
C GLU A 27 -24.56 -9.05 5.99
N LYS A 28 -23.97 -7.99 5.42
CA LYS A 28 -24.38 -7.45 4.11
C LYS A 28 -23.92 -8.33 2.94
N PHE A 29 -22.84 -9.08 3.12
CA PHE A 29 -22.31 -9.99 2.10
C PHE A 29 -23.23 -11.21 1.89
N GLU A 30 -23.71 -11.82 2.98
CA GLU A 30 -24.66 -12.95 2.94
C GLU A 30 -25.99 -12.55 2.26
N GLU A 31 -26.49 -11.34 2.53
CA GLU A 31 -27.74 -10.84 1.93
C GLU A 31 -27.64 -10.62 0.41
N TRP A 32 -26.44 -10.33 -0.11
CA TRP A 32 -26.23 -9.97 -1.52
C TRP A 32 -25.73 -11.12 -2.40
N VAL A 33 -25.09 -12.13 -1.80
CA VAL A 33 -24.58 -13.32 -2.52
C VAL A 33 -25.60 -14.48 -2.49
N GLY A 34 -26.63 -14.42 -1.64
CA GLY A 34 -27.68 -15.43 -1.55
C GLY A 34 -28.47 -15.59 -2.86
N GLU A 35 -28.26 -16.70 -3.56
CA GLU A 35 -29.08 -17.13 -4.70
C GLU A 35 -30.56 -17.26 -4.26
N LYS A 36 -31.45 -16.47 -4.88
CA LYS A 36 -32.89 -16.77 -4.81
C LYS A 36 -33.17 -18.02 -5.65
N PRO A 37 -33.80 -19.07 -5.10
CA PRO A 37 -34.15 -20.24 -5.88
C PRO A 37 -35.22 -19.88 -6.91
N ALA A 38 -35.03 -20.35 -8.15
CA ALA A 38 -35.98 -20.24 -9.25
C ALA A 38 -37.35 -20.81 -8.82
N ARG A 39 -38.39 -19.97 -8.83
CA ARG A 39 -39.77 -20.44 -8.75
C ARG A 39 -40.27 -20.73 -10.15
N GLY A 40 -40.70 -21.97 -10.33
CA GLY A 40 -41.11 -22.57 -11.59
C GLY A 40 -42.35 -21.94 -12.23
N ALA A 41 -42.50 -22.31 -13.50
CA ALA A 41 -43.55 -21.90 -14.42
C ALA A 41 -44.97 -22.13 -13.87
N GLY A 42 -45.84 -21.15 -14.15
CA GLY A 42 -47.28 -21.25 -13.99
C GLY A 42 -47.96 -20.18 -14.84
N GLU A 43 -48.53 -20.58 -15.98
CA GLU A 43 -49.40 -19.75 -16.81
C GLU A 43 -50.66 -19.33 -16.02
N LYS A 44 -51.07 -18.05 -16.15
CA LYS A 44 -52.40 -17.65 -16.66
C LYS A 44 -52.62 -16.12 -16.67
N LYS A 45 -53.00 -15.65 -17.86
CA LYS A 45 -54.03 -14.65 -18.22
C LYS A 45 -54.06 -13.29 -17.51
N GLY A 46 -53.52 -12.29 -18.22
CA GLY A 46 -54.24 -11.15 -18.78
C GLY A 46 -55.02 -10.21 -17.86
N GLU A 47 -54.48 -9.01 -17.65
CA GLU A 47 -55.29 -7.78 -17.61
C GLU A 47 -54.44 -6.56 -18.03
N LYS A 48 -54.94 -5.82 -19.02
CA LYS A 48 -54.36 -4.55 -19.49
C LYS A 48 -54.83 -3.44 -18.56
N ILE A 49 -53.92 -2.76 -17.89
CA ILE A 49 -54.13 -1.37 -17.44
C ILE A 49 -52.87 -0.58 -17.78
N GLY A 50 -53.05 0.47 -18.57
CA GLY A 50 -51.98 1.36 -19.01
C GLY A 50 -51.78 2.57 -18.11
N LYS A 51 -50.60 3.18 -18.33
CA LYS A 51 -50.16 4.56 -18.06
C LYS A 51 -49.51 4.89 -16.71
N ASN A 52 -48.33 5.51 -16.90
CA ASN A 52 -47.65 6.53 -16.11
C ASN A 52 -46.98 6.10 -14.79
N PHE A 53 -45.66 5.97 -14.83
CA PHE A 53 -44.81 6.60 -13.80
C PHE A 53 -43.55 7.19 -14.44
N GLU A 54 -43.41 8.49 -14.24
CA GLU A 54 -42.35 9.34 -14.75
C GLU A 54 -40.99 9.06 -14.08
N LYS A 55 -39.94 9.26 -14.88
CA LYS A 55 -38.55 9.45 -14.45
C LYS A 55 -38.45 10.60 -13.43
N LYS A 56 -38.15 10.28 -12.17
CA LYS A 56 -37.54 11.22 -11.21
C LYS A 56 -36.55 10.48 -10.32
N GLY A 57 -35.31 10.97 -10.27
CA GLY A 57 -34.39 10.63 -9.18
C GLY A 57 -32.91 10.51 -9.55
N PHE A 58 -32.29 11.50 -10.19
CA PHE A 58 -30.85 11.83 -10.00
C PHE A 58 -30.60 13.25 -10.51
N ARG A 59 -30.95 14.23 -9.68
CA ARG A 59 -30.42 15.60 -9.70
C ARG A 59 -30.39 16.07 -8.26
N ASN A 60 -29.18 16.30 -7.75
CA ASN A 60 -28.80 17.22 -6.69
C ASN A 60 -27.60 16.66 -5.92
N PHE A 61 -26.39 16.90 -6.42
CA PHE A 61 -25.19 17.08 -5.62
C PHE A 61 -24.14 17.79 -6.51
N SER A 62 -24.44 19.05 -6.86
CA SER A 62 -23.47 19.96 -7.49
C SER A 62 -23.94 21.41 -7.38
N GLU A 63 -24.16 21.91 -6.17
CA GLU A 63 -24.21 23.36 -5.92
C GLU A 63 -23.53 23.65 -4.59
N GLY A 64 -22.40 24.33 -4.67
CA GLY A 64 -21.59 24.69 -3.51
C GLY A 64 -20.16 24.94 -3.92
N LEU A 65 -19.94 26.02 -4.68
CA LEU A 65 -18.72 26.83 -4.81
C LEU A 65 -18.73 27.50 -6.19
N HIS A 66 -19.43 28.63 -6.31
CA HIS A 66 -19.11 29.75 -7.19
C HIS A 66 -20.19 30.82 -7.02
N ARG A 67 -19.91 31.82 -6.17
CA ARG A 67 -20.46 33.17 -6.25
C ARG A 67 -19.78 34.04 -5.19
N GLU A 68 -18.79 34.80 -5.62
CA GLU A 68 -18.62 36.19 -5.23
C GLU A 68 -17.79 36.88 -6.32
N ASP A 69 -18.08 38.17 -6.50
CA ASP A 69 -17.49 39.12 -7.45
C ASP A 69 -17.90 39.05 -8.93
N ASP A 70 -19.12 39.52 -9.19
CA ASP A 70 -19.39 40.35 -10.37
C ASP A 70 -19.96 41.71 -9.91
N ARG A 71 -19.13 42.74 -9.96
CA ARG A 71 -19.58 44.13 -10.13
C ARG A 71 -18.70 44.80 -11.18
N ASN A 72 -19.41 45.32 -12.18
CA ASN A 72 -19.11 46.49 -13.01
C ASN A 72 -18.74 46.27 -14.50
N ARG A 73 -19.63 46.84 -15.32
CA ARG A 73 -19.45 47.52 -16.62
C ARG A 73 -19.60 46.73 -17.91
N ASN A 74 -20.83 46.83 -18.43
CA ASN A 74 -21.14 47.02 -19.85
C ASN A 74 -20.33 48.18 -20.47
N GLY A 75 -19.87 47.98 -21.70
CA GLY A 75 -19.35 49.03 -22.58
C GLY A 75 -18.86 48.47 -23.91
N LYS A 76 -19.77 48.41 -24.90
CA LYS A 76 -19.50 48.19 -26.33
C LYS A 76 -18.55 49.28 -26.86
N THR A 77 -17.60 48.93 -27.75
CA THR A 77 -17.61 49.19 -29.22
C THR A 77 -16.21 49.07 -29.87
N ASP A 78 -16.19 48.37 -31.01
CA ASP A 78 -15.50 48.64 -32.28
C ASP A 78 -13.97 48.84 -32.43
N VAL A 79 -13.39 47.85 -33.12
CA VAL A 79 -12.60 47.93 -34.37
C VAL A 79 -11.75 49.19 -34.63
N LYS A 80 -10.42 49.02 -34.74
CA LYS A 80 -9.63 49.42 -35.93
C LYS A 80 -8.17 48.93 -35.95
N LYS A 81 -7.73 48.66 -37.18
CA LYS A 81 -6.41 48.22 -37.67
C LYS A 81 -5.34 49.32 -37.63
N GLY A 82 -4.06 48.91 -37.69
CA GLY A 82 -2.91 49.71 -38.18
C GLY A 82 -1.65 49.48 -37.34
N ALA A 83 -0.72 48.58 -37.72
CA ALA A 83 0.33 48.69 -38.74
C ALA A 83 1.54 49.58 -38.37
N LYS A 84 2.68 48.88 -38.20
CA LYS A 84 4.04 49.16 -38.72
C LYS A 84 4.95 50.25 -38.11
N LEU A 85 6.15 49.74 -37.76
CA LEU A 85 7.52 50.25 -37.97
C LEU A 85 8.00 51.53 -37.27
N GLY A 86 9.20 51.43 -36.68
CA GLY A 86 10.08 52.58 -36.44
C GLY A 86 11.25 52.30 -35.51
N LYS A 87 12.44 52.10 -36.08
CA LYS A 87 13.75 51.91 -35.43
C LYS A 87 14.32 53.21 -34.81
N ARG A 88 15.44 53.01 -34.07
CA ARG A 88 16.50 53.95 -33.60
C ARG A 88 16.27 54.42 -32.15
N GLY A 89 17.15 54.25 -31.16
CA GLY A 89 18.58 53.94 -31.15
C GLY A 89 19.40 55.22 -30.94
N THR A 90 19.94 55.43 -29.74
CA THR A 90 21.20 56.19 -29.47
C THR A 90 21.69 55.96 -28.03
N GLN A 91 23.00 55.72 -27.95
CA GLN A 91 23.87 55.63 -26.78
C GLN A 91 24.25 57.02 -26.22
N ALA A 92 24.85 57.03 -25.01
CA ALA A 92 26.01 57.82 -24.53
C ALA A 92 25.79 58.20 -23.04
N SER A 93 26.49 57.61 -22.05
CA SER A 93 27.80 58.02 -21.45
C SER A 93 27.70 59.37 -20.68
N ALA A 94 28.33 59.67 -19.54
CA ALA A 94 29.21 59.06 -18.55
C ALA A 94 29.47 60.15 -17.45
N GLN A 95 30.32 59.85 -16.46
CA GLN A 95 31.01 60.73 -15.49
C GLN A 95 30.30 60.94 -14.13
N GLU A 96 30.80 60.33 -13.04
CA GLU A 96 32.00 60.65 -12.22
C GLU A 96 31.79 61.83 -11.27
N PHE A 97 31.91 61.57 -9.96
CA PHE A 97 32.57 62.44 -8.98
C PHE A 97 32.89 61.64 -7.71
N GLY A 98 34.15 61.68 -7.27
CA GLY A 98 34.61 61.19 -5.98
C GLY A 98 35.03 62.33 -5.03
N ARG A 99 35.16 62.00 -3.74
CA ARG A 99 36.08 62.50 -2.67
C ARG A 99 35.42 62.25 -1.31
N GLU A 100 35.97 61.39 -0.43
CA GLU A 100 37.10 61.59 0.49
C GLU A 100 36.79 62.53 1.67
N ASN A 101 36.79 61.99 2.90
CA ASN A 101 37.39 62.65 4.07
C ASN A 101 37.48 61.71 5.30
N ASP A 102 38.71 61.62 5.79
CA ASP A 102 39.13 61.18 7.12
C ASP A 102 38.52 62.02 8.25
N ARG A 103 38.37 61.42 9.44
CA ARG A 103 38.64 62.10 10.73
C ARG A 103 38.86 61.10 11.87
N LYS A 104 40.10 61.08 12.36
CA LYS A 104 40.51 60.66 13.71
C LYS A 104 39.91 61.59 14.76
N SER A 105 39.54 61.05 15.92
CA SER A 105 39.67 61.76 17.19
C SER A 105 40.00 60.79 18.32
N GLU A 106 41.00 61.20 19.08
CA GLU A 106 41.75 60.52 20.11
C GLU A 106 41.31 61.07 21.50
N ARG A 107 41.68 60.35 22.59
CA ARG A 107 41.76 60.77 24.02
C ARG A 107 40.45 60.60 24.85
N LYS A 108 40.48 60.17 26.12
CA LYS A 108 41.56 60.05 27.13
C LYS A 108 41.13 59.14 28.31
N PHE A 109 42.12 58.40 28.81
CA PHE A 109 42.38 57.85 30.15
C PHE A 109 41.62 58.45 31.36
N VAL A 110 41.20 57.58 32.31
CA VAL A 110 41.47 57.71 33.76
C VAL A 110 41.67 56.31 34.40
N GLN A 111 42.65 56.27 35.29
CA GLN A 111 43.32 55.18 36.02
C GLN A 111 42.69 54.89 37.39
N LYS A 112 42.80 53.64 37.89
CA LYS A 112 43.36 53.23 39.21
C LYS A 112 43.17 51.70 39.39
N ASN A 113 44.23 50.87 39.42
CA ASN A 113 45.10 50.51 40.57
C ASN A 113 44.28 50.02 41.79
N THR A 114 44.49 48.85 42.41
CA THR A 114 45.72 48.14 42.82
C THR A 114 45.40 46.70 43.27
N GLY A 115 46.37 45.77 43.19
CA GLY A 115 46.38 44.55 44.03
C GLY A 115 47.23 43.36 43.54
N LYS A 116 48.56 43.42 43.70
CA LYS A 116 49.51 42.28 43.70
C LYS A 116 49.22 41.34 44.92
N PHE A 117 49.57 40.05 45.00
CA PHE A 117 50.91 39.43 45.02
C PHE A 117 50.79 37.87 45.09
N VAL A 118 51.64 37.18 44.31
CA VAL A 118 52.56 36.05 44.65
C VAL A 118 52.13 34.94 45.64
N GLY A 119 52.07 33.69 45.12
CA GLY A 119 53.03 32.61 45.48
C GLY A 119 52.68 31.55 46.54
N LYS A 120 53.03 30.30 46.17
CA LYS A 120 53.46 29.13 46.96
C LYS A 120 52.45 28.04 47.41
N ASN A 121 52.76 26.84 46.89
CA ASN A 121 52.96 25.53 47.55
C ASN A 121 51.85 24.80 48.33
N ASP A 122 51.64 23.57 47.86
CA ASP A 122 51.64 22.29 48.60
C ASP A 122 50.59 21.94 49.68
N LYS A 123 50.07 20.72 49.47
CA LYS A 123 49.67 19.66 50.44
C LYS A 123 48.27 19.69 51.08
N ASN A 124 47.48 18.69 50.67
CA ASN A 124 47.06 17.51 51.45
C ASN A 124 46.39 17.74 52.83
N PHE A 125 45.12 17.29 52.99
CA PHE A 125 44.59 16.31 53.99
C PHE A 125 43.11 16.52 54.42
N GLY A 126 42.44 15.40 54.75
CA GLY A 126 41.23 15.28 55.60
C GLY A 126 40.02 14.70 54.86
N ILE A 127 39.63 13.41 54.93
CA ILE A 127 39.25 12.49 56.04
C ILE A 127 37.94 12.88 56.75
N GLY A 128 36.99 11.91 56.78
CA GLY A 128 35.85 11.84 57.72
C GLY A 128 34.55 11.37 57.05
N THR A 129 34.40 10.08 56.71
CA THR A 129 33.68 9.02 57.46
C THR A 129 32.17 9.21 57.62
N ASP A 130 31.38 8.30 57.03
CA ASP A 130 30.42 7.54 57.84
C ASP A 130 30.02 6.19 57.23
N SER A 131 29.56 5.31 58.11
CA SER A 131 29.60 3.86 58.04
C SER A 131 28.23 3.22 57.77
N LYS A 132 28.20 2.03 57.11
CA LYS A 132 27.45 0.80 57.50
C LYS A 132 27.35 -0.26 56.37
N GLN A 133 28.18 -1.29 56.53
CA GLN A 133 27.91 -2.74 56.56
C GLN A 133 26.74 -3.43 55.77
N LYS A 134 27.12 -4.62 55.24
CA LYS A 134 26.39 -5.84 54.81
C LYS A 134 25.83 -5.81 53.36
N SER A 135 26.03 -6.81 52.49
CA SER A 135 26.31 -8.26 52.65
C SER A 135 26.69 -8.91 51.31
N GLY A 136 27.32 -10.09 51.35
CA GLY A 136 27.08 -11.18 50.39
C GLY A 136 28.12 -11.45 49.30
N ALA A 137 29.06 -12.34 49.58
CA ALA A 137 29.94 -12.95 48.57
C ALA A 137 29.21 -14.08 47.81
N PHE A 138 29.43 -14.17 46.49
CA PHE A 138 29.29 -15.41 45.72
C PHE A 138 30.43 -15.48 44.69
N GLN A 139 31.40 -16.38 44.94
CA GLN A 139 32.42 -16.79 43.97
C GLN A 139 31.81 -17.77 42.95
N LYS A 140 32.13 -17.59 41.67
CA LYS A 140 32.13 -18.69 40.69
C LYS A 140 33.39 -18.64 39.83
N ASN A 141 34.11 -19.75 39.87
CA ASN A 141 35.30 -20.08 39.09
C ASN A 141 35.00 -20.14 37.58
N ALA A 142 35.90 -19.58 36.75
CA ALA A 142 35.99 -19.92 35.33
C ALA A 142 37.46 -20.22 34.98
N LYS A 143 37.73 -21.48 34.61
CA LYS A 143 39.03 -21.96 34.13
C LYS A 143 39.27 -21.43 32.71
N ALA A 144 40.39 -20.75 32.49
CA ALA A 144 40.87 -20.40 31.17
C ALA A 144 41.59 -21.61 30.54
N GLN A 145 41.11 -22.08 29.38
CA GLN A 145 41.84 -23.04 28.54
C GLN A 145 42.65 -22.26 27.50
N ALA A 146 43.95 -22.52 27.43
CA ALA A 146 44.85 -21.96 26.42
C ALA A 146 44.64 -22.67 25.06
N GLN A 147 44.44 -21.88 24.00
CA GLN A 147 44.25 -22.38 22.63
C GLN A 147 45.59 -22.80 22.00
N THR A 148 45.54 -23.80 21.13
CA THR A 148 46.74 -24.38 20.50
C THR A 148 47.29 -23.51 19.36
N PRO A 149 48.60 -23.61 19.02
CA PRO A 149 49.20 -22.82 17.93
C PRO A 149 48.56 -23.02 16.56
N ALA A 150 47.92 -24.18 16.32
CA ALA A 150 47.20 -24.49 15.09
C ALA A 150 45.84 -23.75 14.99
N GLU A 151 45.17 -23.53 16.13
CA GLU A 151 43.94 -22.73 16.21
C GLU A 151 44.23 -21.24 16.05
N GLN A 152 45.37 -20.77 16.56
CA GLN A 152 45.84 -19.41 16.34
C GLN A 152 46.21 -19.16 14.88
N LYS A 153 46.77 -20.15 14.16
CA LYS A 153 47.04 -20.05 12.71
C LYS A 153 45.76 -20.00 11.86
N ARG A 154 44.75 -20.81 12.20
CA ARG A 154 43.41 -20.75 11.56
C ARG A 154 42.64 -19.47 11.88
N ALA A 155 42.82 -18.91 13.08
CA ALA A 155 42.28 -17.61 13.44
C ALA A 155 43.01 -16.48 12.71
N ALA A 156 44.33 -16.57 12.54
CA ALA A 156 45.13 -15.62 11.78
C ALA A 156 44.79 -15.64 10.28
N GLU A 157 44.61 -16.82 9.67
CA GLU A 157 44.19 -16.97 8.27
C GLU A 157 42.75 -16.47 8.04
N LYS A 158 41.84 -16.62 9.01
CA LYS A 158 40.51 -15.98 8.99
C LYS A 158 40.56 -14.46 9.19
N THR A 159 41.60 -13.94 9.83
CA THR A 159 41.79 -12.49 10.07
C THR A 159 42.52 -11.80 8.91
N GLN A 160 43.10 -12.57 7.99
CA GLN A 160 43.79 -12.11 6.78
C GLN A 160 42.96 -12.16 5.49
N GLN A 161 41.63 -12.35 5.60
CA GLN A 161 40.75 -11.74 4.58
C GLN A 161 40.78 -10.24 4.85
N ALA A 162 41.61 -9.52 4.08
CA ALA A 162 41.58 -8.07 4.01
C ALA A 162 40.11 -7.62 3.99
N LYS A 163 39.67 -6.92 5.05
CA LYS A 163 38.33 -6.31 5.08
C LYS A 163 38.22 -5.46 3.82
N LYS A 164 37.57 -6.00 2.77
CA LYS A 164 37.25 -5.24 1.56
C LYS A 164 36.52 -4.01 2.05
N LYS A 165 37.13 -2.84 1.82
CA LYS A 165 36.51 -1.56 2.12
C LYS A 165 35.24 -1.53 1.27
N GLY A 166 34.07 -1.65 1.90
CA GLY A 166 32.79 -1.74 1.21
C GLY A 166 32.58 -0.54 0.27
N LEU A 167 31.73 -0.71 -0.74
CA LEU A 167 31.43 0.29 -1.77
C LEU A 167 30.89 1.59 -1.17
N CYS A 168 30.22 1.51 -0.02
CA CYS A 168 29.68 2.67 0.70
C CYS A 168 30.27 2.76 2.12
N PRO A 169 30.85 3.93 2.50
CA PRO A 169 31.48 4.10 3.81
C PRO A 169 30.51 4.04 4.99
N VAL A 170 29.19 4.17 4.75
CA VAL A 170 28.15 4.23 5.77
C VAL A 170 27.12 3.10 5.69
N ALA A 171 27.37 2.07 4.86
CA ALA A 171 26.42 0.98 4.59
C ALA A 171 25.86 0.33 5.86
N HIS A 172 26.72 0.08 6.86
CA HIS A 172 26.34 -0.57 8.12
C HIS A 172 25.55 0.31 9.10
N ARG A 173 25.37 1.61 8.81
CA ARG A 173 24.65 2.56 9.67
C ARG A 173 23.40 3.12 9.03
N CYS A 174 23.46 3.43 7.73
CA CYS A 174 22.38 4.05 6.98
C CYS A 174 21.10 3.19 6.90
N GLY A 175 21.22 1.86 6.92
CA GLY A 175 20.07 0.94 6.80
C GLY A 175 19.39 0.93 5.43
N GLY A 176 19.85 1.76 4.47
CA GLY A 176 19.22 1.91 3.15
C GLY A 176 19.56 0.81 2.14
N CYS A 177 20.74 0.21 2.24
CA CYS A 177 21.22 -0.82 1.31
C CYS A 177 21.73 -2.06 2.07
N GLN A 178 21.04 -3.19 1.94
CA GLN A 178 21.42 -4.44 2.60
C GLN A 178 22.42 -5.26 1.78
N TYR A 179 22.41 -5.11 0.45
CA TYR A 179 23.14 -5.98 -0.47
C TYR A 179 24.18 -5.23 -1.33
N LEU A 180 24.53 -3.99 -0.99
CA LEU A 180 25.40 -3.17 -1.85
C LEU A 180 26.75 -3.82 -2.15
N ASP A 181 27.36 -4.48 -1.16
CA ASP A 181 28.65 -5.17 -1.31
C ASP A 181 28.55 -6.57 -1.95
N MET A 182 27.33 -7.01 -2.31
CA MET A 182 27.08 -8.27 -2.98
C MET A 182 27.05 -8.08 -4.50
N PRO A 183 27.68 -8.96 -5.29
CA PRO A 183 27.59 -8.93 -6.75
C PRO A 183 26.13 -8.93 -7.22
N TYR A 184 25.79 -8.06 -8.18
CA TYR A 184 24.39 -7.85 -8.57
C TYR A 184 23.66 -9.12 -9.03
N LYS A 185 24.36 -10.01 -9.75
CA LYS A 185 23.83 -11.32 -10.16
C LYS A 185 23.40 -12.19 -8.97
N GLU A 186 24.16 -12.16 -7.88
CA GLU A 186 23.83 -12.92 -6.66
C GLU A 186 22.62 -12.29 -5.96
N GLN A 187 22.49 -10.96 -5.96
CA GLN A 187 21.29 -10.27 -5.44
C GLN A 187 20.03 -10.76 -6.16
N LEU A 188 20.06 -10.83 -7.50
CA LEU A 188 18.94 -11.29 -8.31
C LEU A 188 18.61 -12.77 -8.04
N GLN A 189 19.62 -13.63 -7.90
CA GLN A 189 19.41 -15.05 -7.58
C GLN A 189 18.77 -15.24 -6.20
N MET A 190 19.21 -14.47 -5.19
CA MET A 190 18.64 -14.50 -3.86
C MET A 190 17.19 -14.04 -3.86
N LYS A 191 16.90 -12.90 -4.51
CA LYS A 191 15.54 -12.39 -4.67
C LYS A 191 14.64 -13.38 -5.39
N GLN A 192 15.11 -13.96 -6.50
CA GLN A 192 14.36 -14.98 -7.24
C GLN A 192 14.01 -16.18 -6.36
N SER A 193 14.98 -16.68 -5.59
CA SER A 193 14.80 -17.83 -4.71
C SER A 193 13.77 -17.54 -3.60
N GLN A 194 13.81 -16.33 -3.05
CA GLN A 194 12.81 -15.86 -2.08
C GLN A 194 11.41 -15.82 -2.70
N MET A 195 11.26 -15.24 -3.89
CA MET A 195 9.99 -15.18 -4.60
C MET A 195 9.44 -16.58 -4.92
N GLN A 196 10.30 -17.50 -5.37
CA GLN A 196 9.92 -18.88 -5.64
C GLN A 196 9.42 -19.60 -4.38
N LYS A 197 10.07 -19.37 -3.24
CA LYS A 197 9.68 -19.96 -1.96
C LYS A 197 8.32 -19.42 -1.47
N LEU A 198 8.06 -18.12 -1.63
CA LEU A 198 6.84 -17.48 -1.14
C LEU A 198 5.64 -17.70 -2.06
N LEU A 199 5.83 -17.58 -3.38
CA LEU A 199 4.73 -17.57 -4.35
C LEU A 199 4.56 -18.87 -5.15
N GLY A 200 5.56 -19.77 -5.12
CA GLY A 200 5.56 -20.99 -5.94
C GLY A 200 4.39 -21.94 -5.66
N ASN A 201 3.79 -21.88 -4.47
CA ASN A 201 2.60 -22.66 -4.13
C ASN A 201 1.29 -22.09 -4.72
N TYR A 202 1.31 -20.84 -5.19
CA TYR A 202 0.16 -20.17 -5.77
C TYR A 202 0.20 -20.15 -7.29
N CYS A 203 1.37 -19.90 -7.87
CA CYS A 203 1.54 -19.75 -9.32
C CYS A 203 2.99 -19.96 -9.78
N LYS A 204 3.19 -19.96 -11.09
CA LYS A 204 4.53 -19.95 -11.69
C LYS A 204 5.19 -18.58 -11.45
N VAL A 205 6.38 -18.60 -10.85
CA VAL A 205 7.21 -17.40 -10.69
C VAL A 205 8.15 -17.30 -11.89
N HIS A 206 8.00 -16.24 -12.67
CA HIS A 206 8.86 -15.93 -13.80
C HIS A 206 10.21 -15.37 -13.32
N GLY A 207 11.19 -15.30 -14.23
CA GLY A 207 12.51 -14.76 -13.92
C GLY A 207 12.43 -13.27 -13.57
N ILE A 208 13.12 -12.88 -12.49
CA ILE A 208 13.17 -11.51 -12.01
C ILE A 208 13.80 -10.59 -13.05
N LYS A 209 13.12 -9.49 -13.36
CA LYS A 209 13.68 -8.44 -14.22
C LYS A 209 14.65 -7.58 -13.42
N GLY A 210 15.95 -7.78 -13.69
CA GLY A 210 17.03 -6.91 -13.21
C GLY A 210 17.17 -5.62 -14.02
N MET A 211 17.99 -4.71 -13.50
CA MET A 211 18.37 -3.42 -14.08
C MET A 211 19.76 -3.51 -14.71
N ASP A 212 19.96 -2.87 -15.86
CA ASP A 212 21.24 -2.93 -16.57
C ASP A 212 22.33 -2.13 -15.85
N ASP A 213 21.99 -0.94 -15.34
CA ASP A 213 22.82 -0.14 -14.44
C ASP A 213 22.12 0.02 -13.07
N PRO A 214 22.50 -0.74 -12.03
CA PRO A 214 21.81 -0.76 -10.74
C PRO A 214 22.17 0.44 -9.82
N PHE A 215 22.75 1.51 -10.35
CA PHE A 215 23.18 2.69 -9.60
C PHE A 215 22.41 3.96 -9.98
N HIS A 216 22.38 4.92 -9.05
CA HIS A 216 21.81 6.27 -9.23
C HIS A 216 20.39 6.34 -9.80
N TYR A 217 19.59 5.30 -9.54
CA TYR A 217 18.27 5.13 -10.13
C TYR A 217 17.16 5.92 -9.39
N ARG A 218 17.39 6.35 -8.14
CA ARG A 218 16.36 7.04 -7.36
C ARG A 218 16.19 8.49 -7.82
N ASN A 219 15.04 8.75 -8.43
CA ASN A 219 14.62 10.07 -8.87
C ASN A 219 14.15 11.00 -7.72
N LYS A 220 14.07 10.47 -6.50
CA LYS A 220 13.63 11.18 -5.29
C LYS A 220 14.61 10.92 -4.17
N VAL A 221 15.26 11.98 -3.69
CA VAL A 221 16.26 11.94 -2.62
C VAL A 221 15.77 12.78 -1.44
N HIS A 222 15.84 12.21 -0.25
CA HIS A 222 15.42 12.87 0.99
C HIS A 222 16.61 12.93 1.94
N ALA A 223 16.97 14.15 2.35
CA ALA A 223 18.00 14.39 3.35
C ALA A 223 17.40 15.06 4.59
N VAL A 224 17.76 14.51 5.75
CA VAL A 224 17.56 15.12 7.06
C VAL A 224 18.71 16.08 7.34
N PHE A 225 18.39 17.25 7.86
CA PHE A 225 19.38 18.26 8.26
C PHE A 225 19.47 18.30 9.78
N GLY A 226 20.70 18.43 10.29
CA GLY A 226 20.94 18.58 11.71
C GLY A 226 22.23 19.33 11.98
N TYR A 227 22.59 19.41 13.26
CA TYR A 227 23.76 20.14 13.71
C TYR A 227 24.67 19.22 14.53
N ARG A 228 25.96 19.18 14.20
CA ARG A 228 26.94 18.36 14.93
C ARG A 228 28.27 19.07 15.00
N LYS A 229 28.83 19.18 16.21
CA LYS A 229 30.16 19.78 16.47
C LYS A 229 30.34 21.19 15.86
N GLY A 230 29.30 22.02 15.87
CA GLY A 230 29.39 23.39 15.35
C GLY A 230 29.18 23.53 13.85
N GLU A 231 28.80 22.46 13.15
CA GLU A 231 28.54 22.48 11.71
C GLU A 231 27.20 21.84 11.36
N ALA A 232 26.57 22.34 10.30
CA ALA A 232 25.38 21.74 9.76
C ALA A 232 25.74 20.48 8.97
N ILE A 233 25.07 19.38 9.29
CA ILE A 233 25.20 18.10 8.61
C ILE A 233 23.91 17.76 7.86
N SER A 234 24.02 16.96 6.80
CA SER A 234 22.87 16.36 6.15
C SER A 234 23.12 14.89 5.85
N GLY A 235 22.05 14.10 5.82
CA GLY A 235 22.11 12.70 5.45
C GLY A 235 20.84 11.97 5.82
N VAL A 236 20.96 10.76 6.34
CA VAL A 236 19.83 9.88 6.66
C VAL A 236 19.81 9.53 8.13
N TYR A 237 18.67 9.06 8.63
CA TYR A 237 18.61 8.47 9.95
C TYR A 237 19.31 7.10 9.98
N GLU A 238 20.07 6.85 11.03
CA GLU A 238 20.63 5.53 11.34
C GLU A 238 19.50 4.56 11.67
N GLU A 239 19.64 3.32 11.19
CA GLU A 239 18.58 2.31 11.28
C GLU A 239 17.98 2.23 12.70
N LYS A 240 16.64 2.36 12.80
CA LYS A 240 15.87 2.31 14.06
C LYS A 240 16.16 3.44 15.06
N THR A 241 16.77 4.54 14.64
CA THR A 241 17.04 5.71 15.48
C THR A 241 16.66 7.02 14.78
N HIS A 242 16.75 8.15 15.48
CA HIS A 242 16.72 9.49 14.88
C HIS A 242 18.13 10.12 14.84
N ASN A 243 19.19 9.30 14.94
CA ASN A 243 20.56 9.78 14.81
C ASN A 243 20.89 10.02 13.34
N ILE A 244 21.39 11.22 13.03
CA ILE A 244 21.76 11.55 11.64
C ILE A 244 23.13 10.97 11.31
N VAL A 245 23.18 10.14 10.27
CA VAL A 245 24.40 9.69 9.60
C VAL A 245 24.69 10.68 8.48
N PRO A 246 25.81 11.43 8.53
CA PRO A 246 26.20 12.29 7.43
C PRO A 246 26.42 11.48 6.15
N VAL A 247 25.80 11.91 5.06
CA VAL A 247 25.96 11.31 3.73
C VAL A 247 26.28 12.42 2.74
N GLU A 248 27.40 12.27 2.05
CA GLU A 248 27.87 13.20 1.03
C GLU A 248 27.45 12.77 -0.37
N THR A 249 27.54 11.46 -0.64
CA THR A 249 27.15 10.85 -1.91
C THR A 249 26.53 9.49 -1.63
N CYS A 250 25.53 9.12 -2.42
CA CYS A 250 24.86 7.84 -2.33
C CYS A 250 24.78 7.16 -3.70
N MET A 251 25.20 5.89 -3.74
CA MET A 251 25.33 5.13 -5.00
C MET A 251 24.00 4.78 -5.66
N ILE A 252 22.89 4.89 -4.94
CA ILE A 252 21.54 4.60 -5.47
C ILE A 252 20.71 5.87 -5.70
N GLU A 253 21.21 7.02 -5.27
CA GLU A 253 20.53 8.32 -5.37
C GLU A 253 21.01 9.09 -6.60
N ASP A 254 20.14 9.94 -7.14
CA ASP A 254 20.52 10.81 -8.25
C ASP A 254 21.66 11.74 -7.86
N LYS A 255 22.73 11.74 -8.68
CA LYS A 255 23.95 12.52 -8.40
C LYS A 255 23.70 14.02 -8.28
N LYS A 256 22.76 14.55 -9.08
CA LYS A 256 22.45 15.98 -9.08
C LYS A 256 21.64 16.36 -7.84
N ALA A 257 20.75 15.48 -7.38
CA ALA A 257 20.07 15.66 -6.10
C ALA A 257 21.04 15.73 -4.91
N ASP A 258 22.04 14.83 -4.85
CA ASP A 258 23.10 14.87 -3.83
C ASP A 258 23.88 16.20 -3.86
N GLU A 259 24.26 16.66 -5.06
CA GLU A 259 24.97 17.93 -5.28
C GLU A 259 24.17 19.14 -4.77
N ILE A 260 22.87 19.17 -5.05
CA ILE A 260 21.95 20.22 -4.60
C ILE A 260 21.82 20.21 -3.07
N ILE A 261 21.68 19.03 -2.45
CA ILE A 261 21.60 18.87 -0.99
C ILE A 261 22.88 19.39 -0.33
N GLY A 262 24.06 18.99 -0.83
CA GLY A 262 25.34 19.48 -0.34
C GLY A 262 25.47 21.01 -0.45
N THR A 263 24.96 21.58 -1.54
CA THR A 263 24.92 23.03 -1.74
C THR A 263 24.00 23.73 -0.74
N ILE A 264 22.80 23.20 -0.51
CA ILE A 264 21.86 23.72 0.50
C ILE A 264 22.52 23.72 1.88
N ARG A 265 23.17 22.61 2.26
CA ARG A 265 23.91 22.47 3.52
C ARG A 265 25.00 23.53 3.67
N GLY A 266 25.82 23.73 2.64
CA GLY A 266 26.89 24.74 2.64
C GLY A 266 26.36 26.18 2.73
N MET A 267 25.15 26.46 2.25
CA MET A 267 24.55 27.79 2.30
C MET A 267 24.02 28.17 3.69
N LEU A 268 23.63 27.21 4.54
CA LEU A 268 22.95 27.48 5.81
C LEU A 268 23.67 28.48 6.70
N LYS A 269 25.00 28.34 6.82
CA LYS A 269 25.85 29.24 7.63
C LYS A 269 25.80 30.69 7.13
N SER A 270 25.96 30.90 5.82
CA SER A 270 25.96 32.24 5.20
C SER A 270 24.60 32.95 5.29
N PHE A 271 23.51 32.18 5.28
CA PHE A 271 22.15 32.69 5.39
C PHE A 271 21.63 32.73 6.84
N LYS A 272 22.45 32.34 7.83
CA LYS A 272 22.08 32.25 9.25
C LYS A 272 20.83 31.39 9.50
N ILE A 273 20.68 30.32 8.71
CA ILE A 273 19.58 29.36 8.84
C ILE A 273 20.03 28.24 9.77
N HIS A 274 19.26 28.01 10.82
CA HIS A 274 19.49 26.91 11.76
C HIS A 274 18.75 25.66 11.30
N THR A 275 19.39 24.51 11.41
CA THR A 275 18.73 23.21 11.26
C THR A 275 17.78 22.99 12.44
N TYR A 276 16.70 22.28 12.20
CA TYR A 276 15.74 21.94 13.23
C TYR A 276 16.26 20.83 14.12
N ASP A 277 16.05 20.98 15.42
CA ASP A 277 16.38 20.03 16.46
C ASP A 277 15.07 19.50 17.06
N GLU A 278 14.85 18.19 16.95
CA GLU A 278 13.57 17.57 17.32
C GLU A 278 13.36 17.48 18.84
N ASP A 279 14.44 17.46 19.62
CA ASP A 279 14.40 17.38 21.09
C ASP A 279 14.04 18.74 21.70
N THR A 280 14.63 19.81 21.17
CA THR A 280 14.41 21.19 21.65
C THR A 280 13.25 21.91 20.96
N GLY A 281 12.85 21.43 19.77
CA GLY A 281 11.87 22.10 18.92
C GLY A 281 12.38 23.41 18.30
N TYR A 282 13.69 23.67 18.35
CA TYR A 282 14.31 24.89 17.86
C TYR A 282 14.88 24.71 16.44
N GLY A 283 14.95 25.80 15.68
CA GLY A 283 15.52 25.82 14.33
C GLY A 283 14.48 25.87 13.22
N LEU A 284 14.94 25.91 11.97
CA LEU A 284 14.06 26.15 10.82
C LEU A 284 14.04 24.96 9.85
N LEU A 285 15.19 24.58 9.29
CA LEU A 285 15.26 23.58 8.22
C LEU A 285 15.30 22.17 8.79
N ARG A 286 14.27 21.36 8.52
CA ARG A 286 14.17 19.96 8.95
C ARG A 286 14.77 19.02 7.90
N HIS A 287 14.28 19.15 6.68
CA HIS A 287 14.61 18.25 5.59
C HIS A 287 14.72 19.01 4.26
N ALA A 288 15.45 18.42 3.31
CA ALA A 288 15.29 18.75 1.90
C ALA A 288 14.89 17.49 1.15
N LEU A 289 13.92 17.62 0.26
CA LEU A 289 13.50 16.57 -0.65
C LEU A 289 13.74 17.07 -2.08
N ILE A 290 14.56 16.37 -2.85
CA ILE A 290 14.81 16.67 -4.25
C ILE A 290 14.11 15.62 -5.09
N ARG A 291 13.34 16.07 -6.09
CA ARG A 291 12.76 15.20 -7.11
C ARG A 291 13.29 15.62 -8.46
N ARG A 292 13.65 14.65 -9.29
CA ARG A 292 14.11 14.84 -10.66
C ARG A 292 13.19 14.07 -11.60
N GLY A 293 12.70 14.73 -12.64
CA GLY A 293 12.14 14.04 -13.80
C GLY A 293 13.31 13.43 -14.57
N PHE A 294 13.33 12.11 -14.68
CA PHE A 294 14.47 11.38 -15.24
C PHE A 294 14.54 11.56 -16.76
N THR A 295 13.39 11.57 -17.43
CA THR A 295 13.28 11.81 -18.87
C THR A 295 13.28 13.31 -19.17
N SER A 296 12.53 14.10 -18.40
CA SER A 296 12.39 15.55 -18.65
C SER A 296 13.59 16.39 -18.20
N GLY A 297 14.39 15.88 -17.26
CA GLY A 297 15.46 16.62 -16.59
C GLY A 297 14.99 17.70 -15.60
N GLN A 298 13.69 17.89 -15.40
CA GLN A 298 13.16 18.91 -14.49
C GLN A 298 13.48 18.58 -13.03
N ILE A 299 13.86 19.58 -12.24
CA ILE A 299 14.22 19.39 -10.83
C ILE A 299 13.35 20.23 -9.91
N MET A 300 12.74 19.56 -8.92
CA MET A 300 12.01 20.15 -7.82
C MET A 300 12.80 20.05 -6.53
N VAL A 301 13.03 21.19 -5.89
CA VAL A 301 13.58 21.28 -4.53
C VAL A 301 12.45 21.57 -3.56
N VAL A 302 12.25 20.71 -2.57
CA VAL A 302 11.28 20.92 -1.49
C VAL A 302 12.04 21.14 -0.19
N LEU A 303 11.96 22.35 0.34
CA LEU A 303 12.57 22.74 1.61
C LEU A 303 11.53 22.56 2.71
N VAL A 304 11.75 21.59 3.60
CA VAL A 304 10.83 21.32 4.71
C VAL A 304 11.25 22.14 5.93
N THR A 305 10.40 23.07 6.34
CA THR A 305 10.68 24.01 7.42
C THR A 305 9.67 23.92 8.55
N ALA A 306 10.10 24.13 9.80
CA ALA A 306 9.22 24.14 10.96
C ALA A 306 8.26 25.34 11.00
N SER A 307 8.61 26.44 10.31
CA SER A 307 7.86 27.69 10.27
C SER A 307 7.64 28.17 8.83
N PRO A 308 6.53 28.88 8.53
CA PRO A 308 6.34 29.55 7.23
C PRO A 308 7.34 30.68 7.00
N VAL A 309 7.89 31.28 8.06
CA VAL A 309 8.83 32.41 7.94
C VAL A 309 10.20 31.88 7.53
N PHE A 310 10.59 32.14 6.28
CA PHE A 310 11.90 31.81 5.74
C PHE A 310 12.73 33.10 5.61
N PRO A 311 13.72 33.35 6.49
CA PRO A 311 14.58 34.52 6.43
C PRO A 311 15.36 34.61 5.11
N SER A 312 15.37 35.79 4.49
CA SER A 312 16.08 36.02 3.23
C SER A 312 15.71 35.04 2.09
N LYS A 313 14.46 34.53 2.07
CA LYS A 313 14.00 33.51 1.12
C LYS A 313 14.35 33.82 -0.35
N ASN A 314 14.16 35.06 -0.78
CA ASN A 314 14.41 35.46 -2.18
C ASN A 314 15.91 35.38 -2.52
N ASN A 315 16.78 35.80 -1.59
CA ASN A 315 18.23 35.73 -1.77
C ASN A 315 18.72 34.28 -1.72
N PHE A 316 18.15 33.46 -0.83
CA PHE A 316 18.46 32.03 -0.74
C PHE A 316 18.10 31.31 -2.05
N VAL A 317 16.87 31.50 -2.54
CA VAL A 317 16.39 30.96 -3.81
C VAL A 317 17.24 31.42 -4.98
N LYS A 318 17.60 32.71 -5.04
CA LYS A 318 18.47 33.25 -6.09
C LYS A 318 19.86 32.61 -6.08
N ALA A 319 20.49 32.52 -4.91
CA ALA A 319 21.82 31.93 -4.78
C ALA A 319 21.83 30.43 -5.11
N LEU A 320 20.79 29.69 -4.70
CA LEU A 320 20.67 28.27 -5.03
C LEU A 320 20.55 28.07 -6.54
N ARG A 321 19.71 28.85 -7.21
CA ARG A 321 19.54 28.80 -8.67
C ARG A 321 20.76 29.28 -9.46
N GLN A 322 21.58 30.17 -8.90
CA GLN A 322 22.84 30.57 -9.54
C GLN A 322 23.85 29.42 -9.56
N LYS A 323 23.85 28.58 -8.52
CA LYS A 323 24.70 27.38 -8.46
C LYS A 323 24.12 26.20 -9.25
N HIS A 324 22.79 26.08 -9.27
CA HIS A 324 22.04 25.00 -9.91
C HIS A 324 20.96 25.58 -10.84
N PRO A 325 21.33 26.10 -12.03
CA PRO A 325 20.39 26.73 -12.97
C PRO A 325 19.32 25.76 -13.52
N GLU A 326 19.58 24.46 -13.49
CA GLU A 326 18.67 23.37 -13.89
C GLU A 326 17.47 23.18 -12.95
N ILE A 327 17.46 23.81 -11.77
CA ILE A 327 16.30 23.77 -10.89
C ILE A 327 15.13 24.51 -11.54
N THR A 328 14.03 23.81 -11.77
CA THR A 328 12.82 24.37 -12.39
C THR A 328 11.79 24.80 -11.36
N THR A 329 11.76 24.15 -10.18
CA THR A 329 10.76 24.41 -9.15
C THR A 329 11.38 24.37 -7.74
N ILE A 330 11.02 25.34 -6.89
CA ILE A 330 11.37 25.33 -5.47
C ILE A 330 10.10 25.55 -4.66
N VAL A 331 9.82 24.63 -3.73
CA VAL A 331 8.65 24.67 -2.83
C VAL A 331 9.14 24.66 -1.38
N GLN A 332 8.56 25.50 -0.55
CA GLN A 332 8.66 25.38 0.89
C GLN A 332 7.48 24.55 1.39
N ASN A 333 7.75 23.44 2.07
CA ASN A 333 6.73 22.67 2.77
C ASN A 333 6.86 22.94 4.27
N ILE A 334 5.74 23.23 4.94
CA ILE A 334 5.75 23.61 6.36
C ILE A 334 5.32 22.41 7.19
N ASN A 335 6.24 21.92 8.04
CA ASN A 335 5.99 20.83 8.96
C ASN A 335 6.34 21.24 10.39
N ASN A 336 5.33 21.70 11.12
CA ASN A 336 5.40 22.07 12.54
C ASN A 336 5.02 20.92 13.49
N ARG A 337 4.89 19.69 12.99
CA ARG A 337 4.44 18.53 13.78
C ARG A 337 5.61 17.79 14.41
N GLY A 338 5.44 17.27 15.62
CA GLY A 338 6.37 16.33 16.27
C GLY A 338 6.16 14.88 15.83
N THR A 339 5.82 14.63 14.57
CA THR A 339 5.51 13.29 14.02
C THR A 339 6.58 12.86 13.04
N SER A 340 6.72 11.55 12.80
CA SER A 340 7.64 10.97 11.81
C SER A 340 7.30 11.30 10.35
N MET A 341 6.14 11.91 10.07
CA MET A 341 5.82 12.38 8.72
C MET A 341 6.78 13.50 8.32
N VAL A 342 7.45 13.33 7.18
CA VAL A 342 8.44 14.29 6.65
C VAL A 342 7.77 15.56 6.13
N LEU A 343 6.72 15.42 5.33
CA LEU A 343 5.99 16.57 4.74
C LEU A 343 4.80 16.94 5.63
N GLY A 344 4.59 18.24 5.82
CA GLY A 344 3.38 18.79 6.41
C GLY A 344 2.34 19.20 5.37
N ASP A 345 1.27 19.85 5.81
CA ASP A 345 0.07 20.04 4.99
C ASP A 345 0.13 21.30 4.10
N LYS A 346 0.96 22.27 4.48
CA LYS A 346 1.04 23.59 3.83
C LYS A 346 2.25 23.68 2.92
N GLU A 347 2.05 24.23 1.73
CA GLU A 347 3.07 24.43 0.72
C GLU A 347 3.06 25.87 0.21
N HIS A 348 4.25 26.43 0.01
CA HIS A 348 4.45 27.73 -0.63
C HIS A 348 5.43 27.57 -1.78
N VAL A 349 4.98 27.89 -3.00
CA VAL A 349 5.85 27.93 -4.16
C VAL A 349 6.78 29.13 -4.04
N LEU A 350 8.07 28.87 -3.91
CA LEU A 350 9.10 29.89 -3.85
C LEU A 350 9.63 30.26 -5.25
N TYR A 351 9.60 29.29 -6.17
CA TYR A 351 10.00 29.46 -7.57
C TYR A 351 9.38 28.37 -8.45
N GLY A 352 9.07 28.71 -9.70
CA GLY A 352 8.54 27.76 -10.69
C GLY A 352 7.04 27.51 -10.56
N LYS A 353 6.59 26.34 -11.02
CA LYS A 353 5.15 26.00 -11.12
C LYS A 353 4.57 25.34 -9.87
N GLY A 354 5.43 24.99 -8.90
CA GLY A 354 5.03 24.20 -7.72
C GLY A 354 4.98 22.68 -7.95
N PHE A 355 5.25 22.24 -9.17
CA PHE A 355 5.37 20.83 -9.57
C PHE A 355 6.48 20.69 -10.62
N ILE A 356 6.84 19.46 -10.95
CA ILE A 356 7.62 19.12 -12.14
C ILE A 356 6.81 18.17 -13.03
N GLU A 357 7.25 17.98 -14.25
CA GLU A 357 6.67 17.03 -15.19
C GLU A 357 7.73 16.00 -15.58
N ASP A 358 7.33 14.75 -15.77
CA ASP A 358 8.18 13.69 -16.31
C ASP A 358 7.39 12.77 -17.25
N GLU A 359 8.08 11.93 -17.99
CA GLU A 359 7.47 10.96 -18.90
C GLU A 359 7.67 9.54 -18.41
N LEU A 360 6.62 8.73 -18.50
CA LEU A 360 6.61 7.31 -18.13
C LEU A 360 5.68 6.55 -19.07
N CYS A 361 6.18 5.50 -19.71
CA CYS A 361 5.40 4.68 -20.65
C CYS A 361 4.73 5.54 -21.76
N GLY A 362 5.42 6.55 -22.27
CA GLY A 362 4.91 7.46 -23.30
C GLY A 362 3.85 8.46 -22.83
N CYS A 363 3.55 8.50 -21.53
CA CYS A 363 2.60 9.44 -20.94
C CYS A 363 3.31 10.47 -20.07
N LYS A 364 2.83 11.71 -20.09
CA LYS A 364 3.38 12.83 -19.33
C LYS A 364 2.66 12.99 -17.99
N PHE A 365 3.41 13.00 -16.89
CA PHE A 365 2.86 13.12 -15.54
C PHE A 365 3.39 14.36 -14.83
N ARG A 366 2.47 15.14 -14.27
CA ARG A 366 2.75 16.17 -13.27
C ARG A 366 3.00 15.50 -11.92
N ILE A 367 4.10 15.89 -11.29
CA ILE A 367 4.59 15.37 -10.02
C ILE A 367 4.66 16.55 -9.03
N SER A 368 3.72 16.58 -8.09
CA SER A 368 3.67 17.55 -6.98
C SER A 368 4.52 17.09 -5.78
N PRO A 369 4.88 17.96 -4.82
CA PRO A 369 5.78 17.60 -3.70
C PRO A 369 5.34 16.36 -2.92
N LYS A 370 4.04 16.29 -2.56
CA LYS A 370 3.43 15.18 -1.80
C LYS A 370 3.00 13.97 -2.64
N SER A 371 2.98 14.10 -3.97
CA SER A 371 2.47 13.02 -4.84
C SER A 371 3.32 11.75 -4.72
N PHE A 372 2.68 10.58 -4.71
CA PHE A 372 3.41 9.33 -4.91
C PHE A 372 3.76 9.18 -6.39
N TYR A 373 5.04 8.89 -6.65
CA TYR A 373 5.56 8.57 -7.97
C TYR A 373 6.71 7.59 -7.74
N GLN A 374 6.78 6.55 -8.58
CA GLN A 374 7.79 5.51 -8.40
C GLN A 374 9.19 6.10 -8.50
N VAL A 375 10.07 5.65 -7.59
CA VAL A 375 11.39 6.26 -7.45
C VAL A 375 12.40 5.76 -8.47
N ASN A 376 12.16 4.60 -9.09
CA ASN A 376 13.01 4.02 -10.14
C ASN A 376 12.23 4.00 -11.47
N PRO A 377 12.31 5.07 -12.28
CA PRO A 377 11.49 5.20 -13.49
C PRO A 377 11.83 4.12 -14.53
N VAL A 378 13.10 3.73 -14.65
CA VAL A 378 13.56 2.69 -15.60
C VAL A 378 12.86 1.35 -15.35
N GLN A 379 12.82 0.90 -14.09
CA GLN A 379 12.14 -0.35 -13.75
C GLN A 379 10.62 -0.20 -13.72
N THR A 380 10.11 1.01 -13.47
CA THR A 380 8.67 1.30 -13.49
C THR A 380 8.08 1.16 -14.88
N GLU A 381 8.81 1.57 -15.93
CA GLU A 381 8.34 1.38 -17.30
C GLU A 381 8.13 -0.09 -17.64
N TYR A 382 9.04 -0.96 -17.21
CA TYR A 382 8.86 -2.40 -17.35
C TYR A 382 7.70 -2.91 -16.49
N LEU A 383 7.62 -2.50 -15.22
CA LEU A 383 6.58 -2.95 -14.28
C LEU A 383 5.18 -2.64 -14.82
N TYR A 384 4.93 -1.37 -15.17
CA TYR A 384 3.64 -0.94 -15.68
C TYR A 384 3.39 -1.41 -17.11
N GLY A 385 4.41 -1.44 -17.97
CA GLY A 385 4.30 -2.05 -19.29
C GLY A 385 3.86 -3.51 -19.21
N LYS A 386 4.45 -4.28 -18.29
CA LYS A 386 4.06 -5.68 -18.04
C LYS A 386 2.64 -5.78 -17.45
N ALA A 387 2.26 -4.89 -16.53
CA ALA A 387 0.91 -4.86 -15.98
C ALA A 387 -0.15 -4.64 -17.09
N ILE A 388 0.08 -3.70 -17.99
CA ILE A 388 -0.83 -3.39 -19.12
C ILE A 388 -0.82 -4.51 -20.17
N GLU A 389 0.33 -5.13 -20.44
CA GLU A 389 0.42 -6.31 -21.30
C GLU A 389 -0.43 -7.46 -20.76
N LEU A 390 -0.31 -7.78 -19.47
CA LEU A 390 -1.05 -8.87 -18.83
C LEU A 390 -2.54 -8.58 -18.66
N ALA A 391 -2.93 -7.31 -18.63
CA ALA A 391 -4.33 -6.90 -18.62
C ALA A 391 -5.06 -7.27 -19.92
N ASP A 392 -4.32 -7.49 -21.02
CA ASP A 392 -4.82 -7.91 -22.33
C ASP A 392 -6.01 -7.07 -22.85
N LEU A 393 -5.86 -5.75 -22.76
CA LEU A 393 -6.91 -4.80 -23.12
C LEU A 393 -7.07 -4.71 -24.65
N THR A 394 -8.29 -4.92 -25.14
CA THR A 394 -8.66 -4.94 -26.56
C THR A 394 -9.38 -3.67 -27.03
N GLY A 395 -9.71 -2.77 -26.10
CA GLY A 395 -10.48 -1.55 -26.34
C GLY A 395 -11.95 -1.66 -25.96
N ASN A 396 -12.39 -2.82 -25.47
CA ASN A 396 -13.78 -3.09 -25.10
C ASN A 396 -14.01 -3.11 -23.59
N GLU A 397 -12.92 -3.25 -22.83
CA GLU A 397 -12.94 -3.53 -21.40
C GLU A 397 -13.22 -2.26 -20.60
N ARG A 398 -13.99 -2.45 -19.53
CA ARG A 398 -14.19 -1.47 -18.47
C ARG A 398 -13.19 -1.74 -17.36
N VAL A 399 -12.25 -0.81 -17.16
CA VAL A 399 -11.12 -1.00 -16.23
C VAL A 399 -11.31 -0.17 -14.97
N LEU A 400 -11.07 -0.76 -13.80
CA LEU A 400 -10.98 -0.04 -12.54
C LEU A 400 -9.52 -0.01 -12.07
N ASP A 401 -8.99 1.19 -11.87
CA ASP A 401 -7.67 1.45 -11.29
C ASP A 401 -7.84 1.83 -9.81
N ALA A 402 -7.57 0.89 -8.92
CA ALA A 402 -7.70 1.05 -7.49
C ALA A 402 -6.39 1.51 -6.87
N TYR A 403 -6.47 2.44 -5.90
CA TYR A 403 -5.29 3.10 -5.32
C TYR A 403 -4.51 3.89 -6.40
N CYS A 404 -5.26 4.53 -7.31
CA CYS A 404 -4.68 5.04 -8.55
C CYS A 404 -3.68 6.19 -8.35
N GLY A 405 -3.61 6.79 -7.16
CA GLY A 405 -2.70 7.90 -6.87
C GLY A 405 -2.91 9.06 -7.83
N ILE A 406 -1.86 9.42 -8.57
CA ILE A 406 -1.91 10.48 -9.61
C ILE A 406 -2.36 9.95 -10.98
N GLY A 407 -2.95 8.75 -11.03
CA GLY A 407 -3.51 8.12 -12.21
C GLY A 407 -2.49 7.48 -13.15
N THR A 408 -1.30 7.09 -12.67
CA THR A 408 -0.22 6.58 -13.53
C THR A 408 -0.66 5.37 -14.36
N ILE A 409 -1.09 4.30 -13.70
CA ILE A 409 -1.47 3.04 -14.35
C ILE A 409 -2.72 3.25 -15.22
N GLY A 410 -3.77 3.85 -14.68
CA GLY A 410 -5.03 4.07 -15.37
C GLY A 410 -4.91 4.94 -16.62
N ILE A 411 -4.08 5.99 -16.60
CA ILE A 411 -3.84 6.84 -17.78
C ILE A 411 -3.12 6.06 -18.88
N ILE A 412 -2.13 5.23 -18.53
CA ILE A 412 -1.45 4.36 -19.51
C ILE A 412 -2.45 3.34 -20.10
N ALA A 413 -3.28 2.71 -19.25
CA ALA A 413 -4.30 1.75 -19.64
C ALA A 413 -5.37 2.34 -20.58
N ALA A 414 -5.71 3.62 -20.40
CA ALA A 414 -6.81 4.28 -21.09
C ALA A 414 -6.66 4.27 -22.63
N SER A 415 -5.42 4.24 -23.14
CA SER A 415 -5.16 4.14 -24.58
C SER A 415 -5.68 2.83 -25.22
N LYS A 416 -5.90 1.78 -24.42
CA LYS A 416 -6.33 0.44 -24.86
C LYS A 416 -7.63 -0.03 -24.23
N ALA A 417 -8.30 0.80 -23.42
CA ALA A 417 -9.54 0.46 -22.73
C ALA A 417 -10.74 1.21 -23.33
N LYS A 418 -11.94 0.66 -23.14
CA LYS A 418 -13.18 1.39 -23.48
C LYS A 418 -13.36 2.58 -22.55
N GLU A 419 -13.25 2.32 -21.25
CA GLU A 419 -13.24 3.35 -20.21
C GLU A 419 -12.44 2.88 -18.99
N VAL A 420 -11.90 3.86 -18.25
CA VAL A 420 -11.14 3.65 -17.03
C VAL A 420 -11.75 4.42 -15.87
N ILE A 421 -11.86 3.76 -14.72
CA ILE A 421 -12.37 4.32 -13.47
C ILE A 421 -11.23 4.31 -12.46
N GLY A 422 -10.65 5.48 -12.16
CA GLY A 422 -9.62 5.63 -11.14
C GLY A 422 -10.26 5.95 -9.78
N VAL A 423 -9.89 5.22 -8.74
CA VAL A 423 -10.37 5.45 -7.37
C VAL A 423 -9.18 5.64 -6.42
N GLU A 424 -9.17 6.77 -5.74
CA GLU A 424 -8.10 7.17 -4.81
C GLU A 424 -8.70 7.91 -3.60
N LEU A 425 -8.19 7.64 -2.41
CA LEU A 425 -8.69 8.24 -1.17
C LEU A 425 -8.14 9.66 -0.96
N ASN A 426 -6.93 9.93 -1.45
CA ASN A 426 -6.24 11.20 -1.31
C ASN A 426 -6.71 12.24 -2.34
N ALA A 427 -7.42 13.27 -1.87
CA ALA A 427 -7.94 14.35 -2.71
C ALA A 427 -6.86 15.14 -3.46
N ASP A 428 -5.64 15.29 -2.92
CA ASP A 428 -4.53 15.96 -3.63
C ASP A 428 -4.08 15.11 -4.82
N ALA A 429 -3.99 13.79 -4.63
CA ALA A 429 -3.60 12.87 -5.69
C ALA A 429 -4.66 12.80 -6.80
N VAL A 430 -5.96 12.79 -6.45
CA VAL A 430 -7.07 12.85 -7.42
C VAL A 430 -7.01 14.15 -8.25
N ARG A 431 -6.71 15.29 -7.63
CA ARG A 431 -6.56 16.56 -8.37
C ARG A 431 -5.40 16.51 -9.36
N ASP A 432 -4.27 15.94 -8.96
CA ASP A 432 -3.13 15.71 -9.86
C ASP A 432 -3.49 14.70 -10.97
N ALA A 433 -4.24 13.64 -10.67
CA ALA A 433 -4.68 12.64 -11.64
C ALA A 433 -5.59 13.23 -12.73
N ILE A 434 -6.55 14.08 -12.34
CA ILE A 434 -7.40 14.81 -13.28
C ILE A 434 -6.57 15.73 -14.18
N GLN A 435 -5.57 16.40 -13.62
CA GLN A 435 -4.67 17.25 -14.41
C GLN A 435 -3.80 16.42 -15.36
N ASN A 436 -3.33 15.25 -14.92
CA ASN A 436 -2.55 14.33 -15.75
C ASN A 436 -3.36 13.78 -16.93
N ALA A 437 -4.61 13.38 -16.71
CA ALA A 437 -5.46 12.94 -17.81
C ALA A 437 -5.66 14.05 -18.86
N LYS A 438 -5.86 15.30 -18.41
CA LYS A 438 -5.94 16.47 -19.30
C LYS A 438 -4.63 16.71 -20.06
N CYS A 439 -3.48 16.58 -19.39
CA CYS A 439 -2.17 16.77 -20.02
C CYS A 439 -1.87 15.73 -21.12
N ASN A 440 -2.51 14.56 -21.06
CA ASN A 440 -2.36 13.48 -22.05
C ASN A 440 -3.55 13.38 -23.03
N ASP A 441 -4.47 14.35 -23.04
CA ASP A 441 -5.73 14.33 -23.81
C ASP A 441 -6.56 13.04 -23.65
N VAL A 442 -6.50 12.41 -22.47
CA VAL A 442 -7.25 11.18 -22.18
C VAL A 442 -8.66 11.53 -21.72
N LYS A 443 -9.66 11.13 -22.51
CA LYS A 443 -11.08 11.49 -22.32
C LYS A 443 -11.95 10.37 -21.77
N ASN A 444 -11.47 9.14 -21.86
CA ASN A 444 -12.17 7.92 -21.42
C ASN A 444 -11.75 7.47 -20.00
N ILE A 445 -11.25 8.38 -19.16
CA ILE A 445 -10.94 8.10 -17.76
C ILE A 445 -11.71 9.05 -16.83
N ARG A 446 -12.21 8.52 -15.71
CA ARG A 446 -12.85 9.29 -14.64
C ARG A 446 -12.22 8.96 -13.29
N PHE A 447 -11.99 9.98 -12.48
CA PHE A 447 -11.41 9.83 -11.14
C PHE A 447 -12.43 10.12 -10.05
N PHE A 448 -12.41 9.30 -9.00
CA PHE A 448 -13.27 9.42 -7.83
C PHE A 448 -12.43 9.49 -6.56
N CYS A 449 -12.70 10.50 -5.74
CA CYS A 449 -12.12 10.63 -4.40
C CYS A 449 -12.94 9.79 -3.42
N ASN A 450 -12.59 8.51 -3.26
CA ASN A 450 -13.36 7.57 -2.43
C ASN A 450 -12.47 6.43 -1.93
N ASP A 451 -12.95 5.68 -0.95
CA ASP A 451 -12.38 4.38 -0.63
C ASP A 451 -12.73 3.38 -1.75
N ALA A 452 -11.72 2.67 -2.26
CA ALA A 452 -11.89 1.77 -3.38
C ALA A 452 -12.76 0.54 -3.04
N THR A 453 -12.75 0.09 -1.78
CA THR A 453 -13.62 -1.00 -1.30
C THR A 453 -15.07 -0.53 -1.31
N GLU A 454 -15.35 0.61 -0.69
CA GLU A 454 -16.71 1.18 -0.64
C GLU A 454 -17.25 1.48 -2.03
N PHE A 455 -16.42 2.05 -2.90
CA PHE A 455 -16.79 2.36 -4.28
C PHE A 455 -17.19 1.10 -5.06
N MET A 456 -16.37 0.04 -5.01
CA MET A 456 -16.68 -1.23 -5.67
C MET A 456 -17.94 -1.89 -5.12
N MET A 457 -18.15 -1.85 -3.81
CA MET A 457 -19.38 -2.38 -3.21
C MET A 457 -20.63 -1.61 -3.64
N GLN A 458 -20.56 -0.27 -3.72
CA GLN A 458 -21.66 0.57 -4.23
C GLN A 458 -21.94 0.29 -5.71
N MET A 459 -20.90 0.08 -6.50
CA MET A 459 -21.00 -0.30 -7.91
C MET A 459 -21.71 -1.65 -8.06
N ALA A 460 -21.27 -2.66 -7.30
CA ALA A 460 -21.89 -3.98 -7.29
C ALA A 460 -23.37 -3.93 -6.85
N ALA A 461 -23.70 -3.15 -5.81
CA ALA A 461 -25.07 -2.96 -5.33
C ALA A 461 -25.98 -2.29 -6.38
N SER A 462 -25.42 -1.50 -7.28
CA SER A 462 -26.13 -0.84 -8.38
C SER A 462 -26.28 -1.74 -9.62
N GLY A 463 -25.75 -2.97 -9.58
CA GLY A 463 -25.72 -3.90 -10.71
C GLY A 463 -24.64 -3.59 -11.75
N ASP A 464 -23.74 -2.65 -11.47
CA ASP A 464 -22.59 -2.34 -12.31
C ASP A 464 -21.44 -3.35 -12.09
N SER A 465 -20.61 -3.52 -13.11
CA SER A 465 -19.43 -4.42 -13.07
C SER A 465 -18.28 -3.83 -13.88
N VAL A 466 -17.10 -4.42 -13.71
CA VAL A 466 -15.87 -4.10 -14.45
C VAL A 466 -15.24 -5.39 -14.98
N ASP A 467 -14.52 -5.30 -16.09
CA ASP A 467 -13.86 -6.47 -16.69
C ASP A 467 -12.48 -6.70 -16.06
N VAL A 468 -11.76 -5.62 -15.78
CA VAL A 468 -10.38 -5.65 -15.29
C VAL A 468 -10.24 -4.73 -14.07
N VAL A 469 -9.58 -5.23 -13.02
CA VAL A 469 -9.12 -4.41 -11.89
C VAL A 469 -7.60 -4.35 -11.91
N LEU A 470 -7.05 -3.13 -11.97
CA LEU A 470 -5.64 -2.83 -11.74
C LEU A 470 -5.52 -2.35 -10.30
N MET A 471 -4.55 -2.87 -9.55
CA MET A 471 -4.36 -2.49 -8.14
C MET A 471 -2.88 -2.43 -7.77
N ASP A 472 -2.48 -1.34 -7.11
CA ASP A 472 -1.14 -1.11 -6.54
C ASP A 472 -1.28 -0.72 -5.06
N PRO A 473 -1.67 -1.66 -4.17
CA PRO A 473 -1.91 -1.35 -2.77
C PRO A 473 -0.64 -0.96 -2.02
N PRO A 474 -0.76 -0.30 -0.85
CA PRO A 474 0.39 0.02 0.00
C PRO A 474 1.09 -1.25 0.52
N ARG A 475 2.25 -1.09 1.15
CA ARG A 475 3.08 -2.20 1.70
C ARG A 475 2.34 -3.18 2.61
N ALA A 476 1.25 -2.76 3.25
CA ALA A 476 0.40 -3.62 4.07
C ALA A 476 -0.39 -4.67 3.25
N GLY A 477 -0.34 -4.59 1.91
CA GLY A 477 -1.18 -5.33 0.99
C GLY A 477 -2.62 -4.82 0.97
N SER A 478 -3.50 -5.61 0.39
CA SER A 478 -4.94 -5.35 0.39
C SER A 478 -5.62 -5.95 1.61
N THR A 479 -6.80 -5.42 1.92
CA THR A 479 -7.68 -5.97 2.96
C THR A 479 -8.55 -7.08 2.38
N GLU A 480 -9.00 -8.01 3.23
CA GLU A 480 -9.97 -9.03 2.78
C GLU A 480 -11.26 -8.38 2.26
N ALA A 481 -11.69 -7.28 2.87
CA ALA A 481 -12.87 -6.52 2.42
C ALA A 481 -12.69 -6.00 0.98
N PHE A 482 -11.51 -5.47 0.65
CA PHE A 482 -11.19 -5.04 -0.71
C PHE A 482 -11.26 -6.21 -1.70
N ILE A 483 -10.65 -7.35 -1.34
CA ILE A 483 -10.64 -8.55 -2.20
C ILE A 483 -12.08 -9.09 -2.42
N LYS A 484 -12.91 -9.09 -1.37
CA LYS A 484 -14.35 -9.40 -1.49
C LYS A 484 -15.07 -8.43 -2.42
N ALA A 485 -14.74 -7.14 -2.37
CA ALA A 485 -15.33 -6.13 -3.24
C ALA A 485 -14.91 -6.33 -4.71
N VAL A 486 -13.66 -6.73 -4.98
CA VAL A 486 -13.20 -7.13 -6.33
C VAL A 486 -14.01 -8.31 -6.87
N ALA A 487 -14.30 -9.31 -6.03
CA ALA A 487 -15.18 -10.42 -6.41
C ALA A 487 -16.63 -9.96 -6.65
N ALA A 488 -17.15 -9.04 -5.84
CA ALA A 488 -18.52 -8.52 -5.96
C ALA A 488 -18.76 -7.78 -7.28
N VAL A 489 -17.76 -7.06 -7.79
CA VAL A 489 -17.83 -6.38 -9.10
C VAL A 489 -17.57 -7.31 -10.30
N LYS A 490 -17.37 -8.61 -10.04
CA LYS A 490 -17.21 -9.69 -11.03
C LYS A 490 -16.08 -9.45 -12.04
N ALA A 491 -14.98 -8.86 -11.57
CA ALA A 491 -13.79 -8.67 -12.40
C ALA A 491 -13.29 -10.02 -12.93
N LYS A 492 -13.09 -10.13 -14.25
CA LYS A 492 -12.57 -11.35 -14.87
C LYS A 492 -11.06 -11.45 -14.68
N THR A 493 -10.40 -10.29 -14.73
CA THR A 493 -8.95 -10.16 -14.64
C THR A 493 -8.60 -9.20 -13.52
N VAL A 494 -7.64 -9.56 -12.70
CA VAL A 494 -7.04 -8.67 -11.71
C VAL A 494 -5.53 -8.63 -11.93
N ILE A 495 -4.98 -7.44 -12.10
CA ILE A 495 -3.55 -7.20 -12.16
C ILE A 495 -3.12 -6.58 -10.83
N TYR A 496 -2.44 -7.39 -10.03
CA TYR A 496 -1.93 -6.96 -8.74
C TYR A 496 -0.46 -6.56 -8.89
N VAL A 497 -0.15 -5.28 -8.70
CA VAL A 497 1.21 -4.76 -8.54
C VAL A 497 1.53 -4.67 -7.04
N SER A 498 2.51 -5.42 -6.56
CA SER A 498 2.81 -5.53 -5.11
C SER A 498 4.25 -5.21 -4.78
N CYS A 499 4.44 -4.38 -3.76
CA CYS A 499 5.74 -4.02 -3.20
C CYS A 499 6.22 -4.92 -2.06
N GLY A 500 5.44 -5.94 -1.68
CA GLY A 500 5.70 -6.81 -0.54
C GLY A 500 5.35 -8.28 -0.82
N PRO A 501 6.33 -9.20 -0.87
CA PRO A 501 6.04 -10.58 -1.26
C PRO A 501 5.28 -11.38 -0.19
N ASP A 502 5.45 -11.07 1.09
CA ASP A 502 4.75 -11.75 2.19
C ASP A 502 3.25 -11.38 2.22
N THR A 503 2.92 -10.09 2.09
CA THR A 503 1.54 -9.61 2.02
C THR A 503 0.87 -10.04 0.73
N LEU A 504 1.60 -10.05 -0.40
CA LEU A 504 1.13 -10.64 -1.64
C LEU A 504 0.73 -12.11 -1.46
N ALA A 505 1.60 -12.94 -0.88
CA ALA A 505 1.31 -14.36 -0.66
C ALA A 505 0.05 -14.58 0.19
N ARG A 506 -0.15 -13.76 1.24
CA ARG A 506 -1.38 -13.75 2.04
C ARG A 506 -2.59 -13.42 1.18
N ASP A 507 -2.52 -12.34 0.42
CA ASP A 507 -3.64 -11.83 -0.39
C ASP A 507 -4.03 -12.83 -1.49
N LEU A 508 -3.06 -13.49 -2.13
CA LEU A 508 -3.32 -14.57 -3.10
C LEU A 508 -4.09 -15.74 -2.47
N GLY A 509 -3.83 -16.04 -1.20
CA GLY A 509 -4.61 -17.02 -0.44
C GLY A 509 -6.08 -16.62 -0.27
N VAL A 510 -6.36 -15.32 -0.10
CA VAL A 510 -7.73 -14.79 0.00
C VAL A 510 -8.41 -14.76 -1.38
N PHE A 511 -7.71 -14.29 -2.42
CA PHE A 511 -8.19 -14.32 -3.80
C PHE A 511 -8.58 -15.74 -4.24
N LYS A 512 -7.78 -16.75 -3.86
CA LYS A 512 -8.09 -18.16 -4.13
C LYS A 512 -9.41 -18.61 -3.51
N LYS A 513 -9.72 -18.17 -2.28
CA LYS A 513 -11.01 -18.47 -1.62
C LYS A 513 -12.18 -17.80 -2.33
N MET A 514 -11.94 -16.67 -3.01
CA MET A 514 -12.93 -15.91 -3.78
C MET A 514 -13.06 -16.37 -5.24
N GLY A 515 -12.45 -17.51 -5.62
CA GLY A 515 -12.58 -18.07 -6.98
C GLY A 515 -11.55 -17.59 -8.01
N TYR A 516 -10.60 -16.74 -7.61
CA TYR A 516 -9.51 -16.30 -8.49
C TYR A 516 -8.34 -17.28 -8.47
N ARG A 517 -7.66 -17.42 -9.61
CA ARG A 517 -6.44 -18.18 -9.76
C ARG A 517 -5.30 -17.27 -10.18
N ALA A 518 -4.17 -17.36 -9.49
CA ALA A 518 -2.94 -16.72 -9.92
C ALA A 518 -2.34 -17.51 -11.10
N GLU A 519 -2.28 -16.89 -12.27
CA GLU A 519 -1.75 -17.51 -13.49
C GLU A 519 -0.21 -17.40 -13.56
N GLY A 520 0.34 -16.31 -13.02
CA GLY A 520 1.79 -16.12 -12.96
C GLY A 520 2.17 -14.90 -12.12
N ALA A 521 3.43 -14.89 -11.67
CA ALA A 521 4.06 -13.77 -10.99
C ALA A 521 5.33 -13.34 -11.73
N TRP A 522 5.49 -12.05 -11.96
CA TRP A 522 6.63 -11.42 -12.64
C TRP A 522 7.36 -10.48 -11.67
N PRO A 523 8.41 -10.96 -11.00
CA PRO A 523 9.19 -10.14 -10.10
C PRO A 523 10.02 -9.10 -10.86
N VAL A 524 10.17 -7.92 -10.29
CA VAL A 524 10.97 -6.80 -10.81
C VAL A 524 11.86 -6.30 -9.69
N ASP A 525 13.15 -6.19 -9.99
CA ASP A 525 14.11 -5.57 -9.07
C ASP A 525 14.00 -4.04 -9.13
N MET A 526 12.93 -3.51 -8.53
CA MET A 526 12.68 -2.06 -8.45
C MET A 526 13.75 -1.34 -7.60
N PHE A 527 14.33 -2.04 -6.62
CA PHE A 527 15.28 -1.48 -5.67
C PHE A 527 16.56 -2.34 -5.56
N PRO A 528 17.48 -2.22 -6.54
CA PRO A 528 18.81 -2.80 -6.45
C PRO A 528 19.52 -2.45 -5.13
N ALA A 529 20.42 -3.33 -4.67
CA ALA A 529 21.11 -3.23 -3.38
C ALA A 529 20.22 -3.33 -2.11
N THR A 530 18.91 -3.57 -2.26
CA THR A 530 17.98 -3.77 -1.14
C THR A 530 17.29 -5.14 -1.18
N GLY A 531 16.63 -5.53 -0.10
CA GLY A 531 15.77 -6.74 -0.06
C GLY A 531 14.43 -6.65 -0.79
N HIS A 532 14.02 -5.46 -1.25
CA HIS A 532 12.68 -5.26 -1.81
C HIS A 532 12.58 -5.84 -3.23
N VAL A 533 11.40 -6.37 -3.55
CA VAL A 533 11.03 -6.90 -4.86
C VAL A 533 9.60 -6.45 -5.15
N GLU A 534 9.43 -5.72 -6.24
CA GLU A 534 8.09 -5.44 -6.78
C GLU A 534 7.64 -6.65 -7.60
N THR A 535 6.35 -6.98 -7.62
CA THR A 535 5.84 -8.14 -8.36
C THR A 535 4.52 -7.80 -9.02
N VAL A 536 4.41 -8.09 -10.32
CA VAL A 536 3.12 -8.09 -11.01
C VAL A 536 2.55 -9.51 -10.95
N VAL A 537 1.28 -9.67 -10.57
CA VAL A 537 0.57 -10.95 -10.61
C VAL A 537 -0.68 -10.80 -11.47
N LEU A 538 -0.85 -11.75 -12.39
CA LEU A 538 -2.08 -11.94 -13.14
C LEU A 538 -2.98 -12.91 -12.40
N LEU A 539 -4.16 -12.44 -12.02
CA LEU A 539 -5.23 -13.24 -11.44
C LEU A 539 -6.37 -13.33 -12.45
N SER A 540 -6.84 -14.55 -12.71
CA SER A 540 -8.01 -14.80 -13.56
C SER A 540 -9.15 -15.35 -12.69
N HIS A 541 -10.38 -14.95 -12.98
CA HIS A 541 -11.56 -15.58 -12.40
C HIS A 541 -12.08 -16.64 -13.37
N LYS A 542 -12.07 -17.91 -12.97
CA LYS A 542 -12.71 -18.95 -13.79
C LYS A 542 -14.23 -18.77 -13.70
N LYS A 543 -14.92 -18.77 -14.86
CA LYS A 543 -16.37 -18.99 -14.85
C LYS A 543 -16.64 -20.37 -14.24
N ALA A 544 -17.69 -20.47 -13.42
CA ALA A 544 -18.15 -21.72 -12.83
C ALA A 544 -18.44 -22.80 -13.89
N ASP A 545 -18.64 -22.41 -15.16
CA ASP A 545 -19.02 -23.29 -16.27
C ASP A 545 -17.83 -23.70 -17.17
N SER A 546 -16.60 -23.60 -16.69
CA SER A 546 -15.43 -24.08 -17.44
C SER A 546 -15.37 -25.60 -17.42
N TYR A 547 -16.06 -26.24 -18.38
CA TYR A 547 -15.94 -27.67 -18.63
C TYR A 547 -14.48 -28.00 -18.96
N ILE A 548 -13.90 -28.92 -18.19
CA ILE A 548 -12.63 -29.54 -18.56
C ILE A 548 -12.98 -30.61 -19.60
N HIS A 549 -12.69 -30.35 -20.87
CA HIS A 549 -12.64 -31.41 -21.88
C HIS A 549 -11.45 -32.31 -21.53
N ILE A 550 -11.74 -33.50 -21.01
CA ILE A 550 -10.77 -34.57 -20.88
C ILE A 550 -11.04 -35.53 -22.03
N ASP A 551 -10.25 -35.43 -23.09
CA ASP A 551 -10.26 -36.44 -24.14
C ASP A 551 -9.50 -37.67 -23.63
N VAL A 552 -10.26 -38.73 -23.35
CA VAL A 552 -9.72 -40.01 -22.91
C VAL A 552 -9.73 -40.96 -24.08
N GLU A 553 -8.54 -41.29 -24.61
CA GLU A 553 -8.40 -42.34 -25.61
C GLU A 553 -8.29 -43.72 -24.96
N PHE A 554 -9.21 -44.62 -25.32
CA PHE A 554 -9.23 -46.01 -24.89
C PHE A 554 -8.54 -46.89 -25.94
N GLY A 555 -7.63 -47.78 -25.50
CA GLY A 555 -6.92 -48.70 -26.40
C GLY A 555 -5.60 -49.21 -25.82
N GLU A 556 -4.85 -49.96 -26.64
CA GLU A 556 -3.52 -50.46 -26.29
C GLU A 556 -2.43 -49.52 -26.85
N GLY A 557 -1.52 -49.05 -26.00
CA GLY A 557 -0.41 -48.15 -26.34
C GLY A 557 -0.09 -47.13 -25.23
N GLU A 558 1.12 -46.56 -25.25
CA GLU A 558 1.52 -45.52 -24.27
C GLU A 558 0.57 -44.31 -24.34
N GLY A 559 -0.01 -43.94 -23.20
CA GLY A 559 -0.94 -42.81 -23.07
C GLY A 559 -2.43 -43.16 -23.20
N LYS A 560 -2.79 -44.42 -23.52
CA LYS A 560 -4.19 -44.88 -23.64
C LYS A 560 -4.63 -45.66 -22.41
N ILE A 561 -5.92 -45.55 -22.06
CA ILE A 561 -6.48 -46.32 -20.94
C ILE A 561 -6.81 -47.75 -21.43
N PRO A 562 -6.22 -48.81 -20.84
CA PRO A 562 -6.46 -50.19 -21.27
C PRO A 562 -7.87 -50.64 -20.86
N VAL A 563 -8.71 -50.96 -21.85
CA VAL A 563 -10.12 -51.34 -21.66
C VAL A 563 -10.26 -52.62 -20.84
N ASP A 564 -9.34 -53.56 -21.00
CA ASP A 564 -9.33 -54.86 -20.29
C ASP A 564 -9.15 -54.72 -18.78
N SER A 565 -8.45 -53.68 -18.34
CA SER A 565 -8.26 -53.36 -16.92
C SER A 565 -9.53 -52.79 -16.27
N ILE A 566 -10.38 -52.15 -17.07
CA ILE A 566 -11.67 -51.60 -16.64
C ILE A 566 -12.72 -52.70 -16.55
N ALA A 567 -12.79 -53.59 -17.54
CA ALA A 567 -13.72 -54.72 -17.51
C ALA A 567 -13.47 -55.62 -16.28
N LYS A 568 -12.20 -55.97 -16.01
CA LYS A 568 -11.82 -56.75 -14.82
C LYS A 568 -12.09 -56.02 -13.50
N ARG A 569 -11.93 -54.69 -13.46
CA ARG A 569 -12.26 -53.88 -12.26
C ARG A 569 -13.77 -53.70 -12.08
N ALA A 570 -14.54 -53.63 -13.16
CA ALA A 570 -16.00 -53.54 -13.12
C ALA A 570 -16.62 -54.87 -12.66
N GLU A 571 -16.07 -56.01 -13.08
CA GLU A 571 -16.48 -57.34 -12.58
C GLU A 571 -16.10 -57.56 -11.11
N ALA A 572 -14.97 -56.99 -10.66
CA ALA A 572 -14.57 -57.01 -9.26
C ALA A 572 -15.38 -56.03 -8.37
N TYR A 573 -16.03 -55.02 -8.97
CA TYR A 573 -16.84 -54.03 -8.28
C TYR A 573 -18.33 -54.36 -8.41
N LYS A 574 -18.80 -55.33 -7.63
CA LYS A 574 -20.24 -55.48 -7.36
C LYS A 574 -20.64 -54.45 -6.29
N PRO A 575 -21.38 -53.37 -6.61
CA PRO A 575 -21.91 -52.50 -5.57
C PRO A 575 -22.82 -53.32 -4.64
N LYS A 576 -22.55 -53.29 -3.34
CA LYS A 576 -23.44 -53.90 -2.34
C LYS A 576 -24.80 -53.19 -2.44
N GLU A 577 -25.87 -53.97 -2.56
CA GLU A 577 -27.23 -53.47 -2.66
C GLU A 577 -27.54 -52.59 -1.44
N LYS A 578 -27.99 -51.35 -1.67
CA LYS A 578 -28.29 -50.41 -0.57
C LYS A 578 -29.52 -50.91 0.18
N VAL A 579 -29.34 -51.24 1.45
CA VAL A 579 -30.41 -51.73 2.32
C VAL A 579 -31.39 -50.60 2.61
N THR A 580 -32.58 -50.69 2.03
CA THR A 580 -33.62 -49.66 2.19
C THR A 580 -34.42 -49.84 3.49
N TYR A 581 -35.07 -48.77 3.94
CA TYR A 581 -36.00 -48.85 5.08
C TYR A 581 -37.16 -49.83 4.85
N LYS A 582 -37.52 -50.09 3.59
CA LYS A 582 -38.56 -51.07 3.22
C LYS A 582 -38.11 -52.50 3.53
N MET A 583 -36.89 -52.86 3.13
CA MET A 583 -36.30 -54.18 3.39
C MET A 583 -36.18 -54.48 4.89
N ILE A 584 -35.80 -53.46 5.68
CA ILE A 584 -35.72 -53.59 7.15
C ILE A 584 -37.11 -53.88 7.75
N LYS A 585 -38.15 -53.21 7.26
CA LYS A 585 -39.53 -53.45 7.75
C LYS A 585 -40.05 -54.82 7.37
N GLU A 586 -39.82 -55.24 6.13
CA GLU A 586 -40.26 -56.55 5.63
C GLU A 586 -39.59 -57.69 6.40
N TYR A 587 -38.29 -57.57 6.71
CA TYR A 587 -37.58 -58.53 7.56
C TYR A 587 -38.19 -58.63 8.97
N ILE A 588 -38.47 -57.48 9.60
CA ILE A 588 -39.00 -57.45 10.97
C ILE A 588 -40.43 -58.00 11.00
N GLU A 589 -41.26 -57.68 10.01
CA GLU A 589 -42.61 -58.21 9.90
C GLU A 589 -42.61 -59.73 9.65
N ALA A 590 -41.70 -60.24 8.80
CA ALA A 590 -41.58 -61.66 8.53
C ALA A 590 -41.05 -62.47 9.72
N LYS A 591 -40.13 -61.91 10.52
CA LYS A 591 -39.46 -62.63 11.61
C LYS A 591 -40.13 -62.46 12.98
N TYR A 592 -40.69 -61.29 13.25
CA TYR A 592 -41.27 -60.93 14.55
C TYR A 592 -42.78 -60.70 14.50
N SER A 593 -43.41 -60.83 13.34
CA SER A 593 -44.87 -60.74 13.14
C SER A 593 -45.51 -59.42 13.58
N PHE A 594 -44.74 -58.32 13.64
CA PHE A 594 -45.26 -56.97 13.90
C PHE A 594 -44.61 -55.90 13.01
N LYS A 595 -45.36 -54.82 12.76
CA LYS A 595 -44.91 -53.70 11.93
C LYS A 595 -44.17 -52.63 12.75
N VAL A 596 -43.09 -52.10 12.18
CA VAL A 596 -42.33 -50.96 12.71
C VAL A 596 -42.39 -49.76 11.79
N HIS A 597 -42.57 -48.57 12.40
CA HIS A 597 -42.62 -47.31 11.67
C HIS A 597 -41.22 -46.86 11.22
N THR A 598 -41.10 -46.18 10.07
CA THR A 598 -39.81 -45.69 9.55
C THR A 598 -39.09 -44.79 10.57
N ALA A 599 -39.87 -43.99 11.30
CA ALA A 599 -39.34 -43.09 12.33
C ALA A 599 -38.59 -43.83 13.46
N TYR A 600 -39.04 -45.03 13.85
CA TYR A 600 -38.36 -45.83 14.88
C TYR A 600 -37.05 -46.42 14.35
N ILE A 601 -37.01 -46.83 13.08
CA ILE A 601 -35.77 -47.30 12.44
C ILE A 601 -34.77 -46.15 12.33
N ALA A 602 -35.22 -44.94 11.97
CA ALA A 602 -34.38 -43.74 11.94
C ALA A 602 -33.85 -43.35 13.33
N GLU A 603 -34.69 -43.44 14.37
CA GLU A 603 -34.29 -43.16 15.76
C GLU A 603 -33.22 -44.15 16.26
N VAL A 604 -33.41 -45.47 16.02
CA VAL A 604 -32.42 -46.49 16.38
C VAL A 604 -31.12 -46.33 15.59
N LYS A 605 -31.18 -46.02 14.28
CA LYS A 605 -29.98 -45.73 13.48
C LYS A 605 -29.21 -44.51 13.99
N ARG A 606 -29.90 -43.44 14.41
CA ARG A 606 -29.27 -42.24 15.01
C ARG A 606 -28.57 -42.57 16.32
N ASN A 607 -29.21 -43.37 17.19
CA ASN A 607 -28.60 -43.79 18.46
C ASN A 607 -27.36 -44.67 18.25
N LEU A 608 -27.23 -45.33 17.10
CA LEU A 608 -26.06 -46.14 16.71
C LEU A 608 -25.04 -45.35 15.88
N GLY A 609 -25.23 -44.04 15.66
CA GLY A 609 -24.30 -43.17 14.94
C GLY A 609 -24.23 -43.42 13.42
N LEU A 610 -25.25 -44.05 12.82
CA LEU A 610 -25.23 -44.40 11.40
C LEU A 610 -25.73 -43.27 10.50
N PRO A 611 -25.12 -43.08 9.32
CA PRO A 611 -25.53 -42.05 8.37
C PRO A 611 -26.90 -42.39 7.75
N MET A 612 -27.79 -41.38 7.65
CA MET A 612 -29.11 -41.54 7.06
C MET A 612 -29.12 -41.01 5.63
N TYR A 613 -29.20 -41.91 4.64
CA TYR A 613 -29.15 -41.53 3.23
C TYR A 613 -30.52 -41.43 2.54
N ASP A 614 -31.62 -41.80 3.21
CA ASP A 614 -32.97 -41.73 2.63
C ASP A 614 -33.99 -41.30 3.69
N ALA A 615 -34.22 -40.00 3.83
CA ALA A 615 -35.40 -39.50 4.54
C ALA A 615 -36.05 -38.39 3.72
N PRO A 616 -36.81 -38.71 2.66
CA PRO A 616 -37.76 -37.76 2.11
C PRO A 616 -38.78 -37.50 3.23
N ASN A 617 -38.88 -36.24 3.64
CA ASN A 617 -39.68 -35.71 4.75
C ASN A 617 -38.90 -35.59 6.06
N ALA A 618 -38.18 -34.47 6.20
CA ALA A 618 -38.19 -33.74 7.46
C ALA A 618 -39.66 -33.52 7.83
N VAL A 619 -40.18 -34.34 8.73
CA VAL A 619 -41.61 -34.39 9.03
C VAL A 619 -42.03 -33.10 9.71
N GLU A 620 -43.07 -32.49 9.12
CA GLU A 620 -43.98 -31.49 9.67
C GLU A 620 -44.22 -31.64 11.18
N GLU A 621 -44.53 -30.51 11.83
CA GLU A 621 -44.92 -30.44 13.24
C GLU A 621 -45.92 -31.55 13.62
N LEU A 622 -45.50 -32.41 14.54
CA LEU A 622 -46.29 -33.56 15.00
C LEU A 622 -47.40 -33.12 15.95
N LYS A 623 -48.65 -33.35 15.54
CA LYS A 623 -49.87 -33.10 16.34
C LYS A 623 -50.05 -34.03 17.56
N GLN A 624 -49.13 -34.95 17.86
CA GLN A 624 -49.18 -35.80 19.06
C GLN A 624 -47.78 -36.12 19.60
N PRO A 625 -47.61 -36.24 20.94
CA PRO A 625 -46.33 -36.60 21.56
C PRO A 625 -45.89 -38.01 21.14
N ARG A 626 -44.62 -38.15 20.73
CA ARG A 626 -44.06 -39.44 20.27
C ARG A 626 -43.98 -40.43 21.44
N LYS A 627 -44.51 -41.65 21.26
CA LYS A 627 -44.12 -42.82 22.06
C LYS A 627 -42.81 -43.37 21.48
N HIS A 628 -41.75 -43.45 22.28
CA HIS A 628 -40.50 -44.10 21.90
C HIS A 628 -40.74 -45.58 21.54
N PRO A 629 -39.92 -46.18 20.65
CA PRO A 629 -40.04 -47.60 20.36
C PRO A 629 -39.87 -48.42 21.64
N THR A 630 -40.72 -49.43 21.83
CA THR A 630 -40.57 -50.37 22.93
C THR A 630 -39.24 -51.10 22.83
N PRO A 631 -38.64 -51.56 23.94
CA PRO A 631 -37.36 -52.28 23.92
C PRO A 631 -37.32 -53.45 22.93
N GLU A 632 -38.43 -54.18 22.80
CA GLU A 632 -38.61 -55.26 21.84
C GLU A 632 -38.48 -54.80 20.38
N LYS A 633 -39.06 -53.63 20.04
CA LYS A 633 -38.94 -53.04 18.69
C LYS A 633 -37.53 -52.53 18.41
N VAL A 634 -36.83 -52.04 19.43
CA VAL A 634 -35.43 -51.61 19.29
C VAL A 634 -34.52 -52.80 18.96
N GLU A 635 -34.69 -53.93 19.66
CA GLU A 635 -33.88 -55.11 19.37
C GLU A 635 -34.23 -55.77 18.03
N ALA A 636 -35.50 -55.82 17.64
CA ALA A 636 -35.88 -56.28 16.30
C ALA A 636 -35.25 -55.40 15.19
N ILE A 637 -35.15 -54.08 15.40
CA ILE A 637 -34.49 -53.17 14.45
C ILE A 637 -32.97 -53.41 14.43
N LYS A 638 -32.31 -53.58 15.57
CA LYS A 638 -30.87 -53.89 15.62
C LYS A 638 -30.56 -55.23 14.95
N ASP A 639 -31.40 -56.25 15.18
CA ASP A 639 -31.25 -57.56 14.56
C ASP A 639 -31.35 -57.46 13.03
N ALA A 640 -32.35 -56.73 12.52
CA ALA A 640 -32.46 -56.47 11.08
C ALA A 640 -31.23 -55.71 10.52
N LEU A 641 -30.70 -54.74 11.25
CA LEU A 641 -29.50 -54.01 10.83
C LEU A 641 -28.25 -54.90 10.80
N ARG A 642 -28.10 -55.85 11.73
CA ARG A 642 -27.03 -56.85 11.70
C ARG A 642 -27.20 -57.83 10.54
N TYR A 643 -28.42 -58.30 10.31
CA TYR A 643 -28.74 -59.22 9.21
C TYR A 643 -28.35 -58.62 7.84
N PHE A 644 -28.60 -57.32 7.66
CA PHE A 644 -28.25 -56.60 6.46
C PHE A 644 -26.82 -56.01 6.46
N ALA A 645 -25.98 -56.38 7.43
CA ALA A 645 -24.60 -55.90 7.60
C ALA A 645 -24.47 -54.36 7.58
N VAL A 646 -25.46 -53.67 8.14
CA VAL A 646 -25.49 -52.20 8.29
C VAL A 646 -24.83 -51.77 9.61
N ILE A 647 -24.82 -52.64 10.63
CA ILE A 647 -24.09 -52.49 11.90
C ILE A 647 -23.30 -53.74 12.24
#